data_AF-A0AB32WZ61-F1
#
_entry.id   AF-A0AB32WZ61-F1
#
_cell.length_a   1.000
_cell.length_b   1.000
_cell.length_c   1.000
_cell.angle_alpha   90.00
_cell.angle_beta   90.00
_cell.angle_gamma   90.00
#
_symmetry.space_group_name_H-M   'P 1'
#
loop_
_entity.id
_entity.type
_entity.pdbx_description
1 polymer ?
#
loop_
_entity_poly.entity_id
_entity_poly.type
_entity_poly.pdbx_seq_one_letter_code
_entity_poly.pdbx_strand_id
1 'polypeptide(L)'
;MTSPAPPSTAAAAAESIHRSLAELTSSSSDSFDNPRRFTAFVSRLRLLLNHNHFLNPDSLPPALQTALKGIASDLSKATETVSVYRNRSKIFVLINCKSLSSSLQQHSSAIASWLALIESSLSDNLPELRKKTSDLSRDMKQSHFTVTENEERVHRTLQKEGEGRQTSKAVQSAIIMDLARCLGIDSDNHGELNNQVKLLKTDLSNANSVPARRILVSLEKILDNWSIVPGMSTSNVDRDFEEEAHILPFKNFLCPLTKEVMKEPVVLESSQTYERTAIKYWFERCLEDGREPTCPVTGQVLKSLEMKPNIGLAGAIEEWVNRNVEIQVKGAVEQLSKEVEVEVEGVERVLDVVYKISEEHPSNRFRVRNAGVVVMIVTLLRNCSKSIGTVLRGKALAALLSMAKDEESKKIMLEEGITRLAIHSLIGSSEKEREYAVKLLLEFSSDEACCTRIASEKGALVLLSSMAGNLEHPALANLAEGVLTQMEKVEGSVQHLAAAGRFEPLLSRLHEGPDDVKIEMASIIGRMTLTNNSKERIARQCAQALVELLSKTEGRTPSLQALNNLSGLDDNATILVDSAVLPALIAILLQDQGASTEWKELAASTIANIVSNPGHWELAAIDKKGNSMQSESVVFSLLGLLFVASPQCQASILRILYGMASSPQAAESVATHIKNSADGIKTIIPFLEYPEDEHRIYAFKLIRVLTERFGHDLALELKPSDKLSLLKEKLLDDQSTDSEKSDAACILANLPLSEDEVKTILGASFFQWTVMTLKKQQRISNGRTSRRTSSMAEGLLGLLLHFTMSLDQETIDVVMEYQLMTIFCEQLSFAAKPKVKELAAVGLKNLSEAGRLLAPADSEPLPPQGCCASLMFLFRRASPEPSTCPIHNASCENNSQLCLLNSNCIRPLVDILHDEDMNVQIAAIEALSTLVLDTSNGYKRAVDELEKHDVIASVIELFTELRPGLLQERALWIIERALRVDGPAHKYSLNQSLVRALVEAFKHGNANAKRHAQDALTHLKQLSGVSGKASSQSRPRR
;
A
#
# COMPACT_ATOMS: atom_id res chain seq x y z
N MET A 1 -60.04 -4.24 -48.13
CA MET A 1 -60.66 -4.38 -49.46
C MET A 1 -62.16 -4.24 -49.29
N THR A 2 -62.78 -3.32 -50.01
CA THR A 2 -64.21 -3.04 -49.97
C THR A 2 -64.99 -4.28 -50.44
N SER A 3 -65.78 -4.89 -49.56
CA SER A 3 -66.68 -5.99 -49.92
C SER A 3 -67.60 -5.54 -51.06
N PRO A 4 -67.77 -6.34 -52.13
CA PRO A 4 -68.73 -6.01 -53.16
C PRO A 4 -70.12 -5.92 -52.51
N ALA A 5 -70.82 -4.80 -52.73
CA ALA A 5 -72.18 -4.63 -52.25
C ALA A 5 -73.06 -5.77 -52.77
N PRO A 6 -73.98 -6.33 -51.95
CA PRO A 6 -74.85 -7.41 -52.39
C PRO A 6 -75.62 -6.96 -53.64
N PRO A 7 -75.74 -7.82 -54.67
CA PRO A 7 -76.37 -7.46 -55.93
C PRO A 7 -77.81 -6.97 -55.70
N SER A 8 -78.11 -5.74 -56.13
CA SER A 8 -79.42 -5.10 -55.91
C SER A 8 -80.53 -5.77 -56.72
N THR A 9 -80.21 -6.35 -57.89
CA THR A 9 -81.13 -7.06 -58.80
C THR A 9 -80.79 -8.56 -58.92
N ALA A 10 -81.76 -9.39 -59.31
CA ALA A 10 -81.55 -10.83 -59.50
C ALA A 10 -80.63 -11.12 -60.70
N ALA A 11 -80.70 -10.30 -61.75
CA ALA A 11 -79.75 -10.34 -62.88
C ALA A 11 -78.28 -10.13 -62.46
N ALA A 12 -78.00 -9.14 -61.59
CA ALA A 12 -76.64 -8.90 -61.08
C ALA A 12 -76.13 -10.08 -60.21
N ALA A 13 -77.03 -10.76 -59.49
CA ALA A 13 -76.68 -11.96 -58.71
C ALA A 13 -76.31 -13.14 -59.60
N ALA A 14 -77.06 -13.38 -60.68
CA ALA A 14 -76.76 -14.44 -61.65
C ALA A 14 -75.40 -14.20 -62.34
N GLU A 15 -75.10 -12.96 -62.74
CA GLU A 15 -73.80 -12.61 -63.32
C GLU A 15 -72.65 -12.81 -62.34
N SER A 16 -72.84 -12.40 -61.07
CA SER A 16 -71.87 -12.64 -60.00
C SER A 16 -71.61 -14.13 -59.77
N ILE A 17 -72.66 -14.95 -59.79
CA ILE A 17 -72.54 -16.41 -59.67
C ILE A 17 -71.71 -16.97 -60.82
N HIS A 18 -72.03 -16.62 -62.08
CA HIS A 18 -71.27 -17.11 -63.24
C HIS A 18 -69.79 -16.74 -63.15
N ARG A 19 -69.47 -15.52 -62.70
CA ARG A 19 -68.10 -15.05 -62.48
C ARG A 19 -67.38 -15.89 -61.43
N SER A 20 -67.96 -16.06 -60.24
CA SER A 20 -67.38 -16.85 -59.16
C SER A 20 -67.24 -18.34 -59.52
N LEU A 21 -68.20 -18.91 -60.25
CA LEU A 21 -68.13 -20.29 -60.74
C LEU A 21 -67.00 -20.47 -61.76
N ALA A 22 -66.80 -19.52 -62.68
CA ALA A 22 -65.73 -19.57 -63.67
C ALA A 22 -64.34 -19.48 -63.00
N GLU A 23 -64.20 -18.59 -62.01
CA GLU A 23 -62.95 -18.43 -61.27
C GLU A 23 -62.59 -19.70 -60.47
N LEU A 24 -63.56 -20.27 -59.74
CA LEU A 24 -63.35 -21.47 -58.94
C LEU A 24 -63.05 -22.73 -59.77
N THR A 25 -63.61 -22.84 -60.98
CA THR A 25 -63.43 -24.00 -61.88
C THR A 25 -62.22 -23.88 -62.81
N SER A 26 -61.46 -22.78 -62.74
CA SER A 26 -60.18 -22.65 -63.44
C SER A 26 -59.18 -23.71 -62.95
N SER A 27 -58.43 -24.31 -63.88
CA SER A 27 -57.53 -25.44 -63.60
C SER A 27 -56.28 -24.99 -62.83
N SER A 28 -56.32 -25.05 -61.50
CA SER A 28 -55.13 -25.00 -60.65
C SER A 28 -54.93 -26.31 -59.89
N SER A 29 -53.69 -26.78 -59.85
CA SER A 29 -53.28 -27.88 -58.99
C SER A 29 -53.28 -27.41 -57.53
N ASP A 30 -54.43 -27.45 -56.86
CA ASP A 30 -54.52 -27.05 -55.45
C ASP A 30 -53.68 -27.99 -54.58
N SER A 31 -52.74 -27.52 -53.76
CA SER A 31 -51.88 -28.40 -52.94
C SER A 31 -52.56 -28.95 -51.68
N PHE A 32 -53.73 -28.43 -51.33
CA PHE A 32 -54.50 -28.75 -50.13
C PHE A 32 -55.83 -29.43 -50.49
N ASP A 33 -56.33 -30.33 -49.64
CA ASP A 33 -57.53 -31.13 -49.93
C ASP A 33 -58.85 -30.32 -49.83
N ASN A 34 -58.94 -29.39 -48.86
CA ASN A 34 -60.13 -28.58 -48.63
C ASN A 34 -60.62 -27.76 -49.86
N PRO A 35 -59.76 -26.98 -50.56
CA PRO A 35 -60.20 -26.27 -51.77
C PRO A 35 -60.60 -27.22 -52.92
N ARG A 36 -59.97 -28.40 -53.04
CA ARG A 36 -60.34 -29.42 -54.03
C ARG A 36 -61.74 -29.97 -53.78
N ARG A 37 -62.06 -30.29 -52.52
CA ARG A 37 -63.41 -30.75 -52.13
C ARG A 37 -64.46 -29.68 -52.40
N PHE A 38 -64.19 -28.41 -52.06
CA PHE A 38 -65.14 -27.33 -52.28
C PHE A 38 -65.40 -27.09 -53.78
N THR A 39 -64.36 -27.07 -54.59
CA THR A 39 -64.47 -26.88 -56.05
C THR A 39 -65.21 -28.01 -56.76
N ALA A 40 -65.20 -29.23 -56.23
CA ALA A 40 -66.03 -30.33 -56.70
C ALA A 40 -67.55 -30.04 -56.53
N PHE A 41 -67.97 -29.45 -55.40
CA PHE A 41 -69.36 -29.01 -55.21
C PHE A 41 -69.74 -27.86 -56.14
N VAL A 42 -68.84 -26.90 -56.30
CA VAL A 42 -69.02 -25.74 -57.18
C VAL A 42 -69.23 -26.16 -58.64
N SER A 43 -68.52 -27.19 -59.09
CA SER A 43 -68.69 -27.76 -60.44
C SER A 43 -70.10 -28.34 -60.65
N ARG A 44 -70.65 -29.00 -59.62
CA ARG A 44 -72.04 -29.50 -59.63
C ARG A 44 -73.05 -28.35 -59.57
N LEU A 45 -72.78 -27.31 -58.77
CA LEU A 45 -73.61 -26.10 -58.71
C LEU A 45 -73.70 -25.38 -60.05
N ARG A 46 -72.59 -25.32 -60.81
CA ARG A 46 -72.56 -24.75 -62.16
C ARG A 46 -73.48 -25.48 -63.13
N LEU A 47 -73.52 -26.81 -63.08
CA LEU A 47 -74.41 -27.60 -63.92
C LEU A 47 -75.89 -27.36 -63.57
N LEU A 48 -76.20 -27.14 -62.29
CA LEU A 48 -77.56 -26.84 -61.84
C LEU A 48 -78.05 -25.46 -62.29
N LEU A 49 -77.23 -24.42 -62.13
CA LEU A 49 -77.64 -23.03 -62.39
C LEU A 49 -77.60 -22.66 -63.88
N ASN A 50 -76.95 -23.47 -64.73
CA ASN A 50 -77.01 -23.34 -66.19
C ASN A 50 -78.30 -23.91 -66.81
N HIS A 51 -79.21 -24.47 -66.02
CA HIS A 51 -80.46 -25.01 -66.52
C HIS A 51 -81.39 -23.88 -67.02
N ASN A 52 -82.13 -24.11 -68.11
CA ASN A 52 -82.99 -23.10 -68.76
C ASN A 52 -83.95 -22.34 -67.82
N HIS A 53 -84.33 -22.94 -66.68
CA HIS A 53 -85.22 -22.36 -65.69
C HIS A 53 -84.62 -21.11 -64.99
N PHE A 54 -83.29 -21.00 -64.91
CA PHE A 54 -82.61 -19.89 -64.23
C PHE A 54 -82.04 -18.82 -65.19
N LEU A 55 -82.24 -18.97 -66.51
CA LEU A 55 -81.69 -18.05 -67.53
C LEU A 55 -82.33 -16.65 -67.53
N ASN A 56 -83.52 -16.48 -66.93
CA ASN A 56 -84.25 -15.20 -66.92
C ASN A 56 -84.59 -14.76 -65.48
N PRO A 57 -83.59 -14.29 -64.70
CA PRO A 57 -83.66 -14.20 -63.24
C PRO A 57 -84.70 -13.19 -62.71
N ASP A 58 -85.06 -12.16 -63.48
CA ASP A 58 -86.04 -11.14 -63.07
C ASP A 58 -87.50 -11.65 -63.18
N SER A 59 -87.73 -12.77 -63.88
CA SER A 59 -89.04 -13.41 -64.01
C SER A 59 -89.31 -14.51 -62.97
N LEU A 60 -88.33 -14.79 -62.09
CA LEU A 60 -88.42 -15.85 -61.08
C LEU A 60 -89.26 -15.43 -59.86
N PRO A 61 -89.89 -16.38 -59.15
CA PRO A 61 -90.50 -16.16 -57.84
C PRO A 61 -89.57 -15.45 -56.84
N PRO A 62 -90.09 -14.58 -55.94
CA PRO A 62 -89.27 -13.85 -54.97
C PRO A 62 -88.37 -14.74 -54.09
N ALA A 63 -88.84 -15.94 -53.73
CA ALA A 63 -88.06 -16.91 -52.96
C ALA A 63 -86.82 -17.40 -53.72
N LEU A 64 -86.93 -17.64 -55.04
CA LEU A 64 -85.83 -18.04 -55.91
C LEU A 64 -84.85 -16.88 -56.16
N GLN A 65 -85.36 -15.65 -56.31
CA GLN A 65 -84.50 -14.46 -56.42
C GLN A 65 -83.68 -14.24 -55.15
N THR A 66 -84.28 -14.43 -53.96
CA THR A 66 -83.58 -14.37 -52.67
C THR A 66 -82.52 -15.47 -52.54
N ALA A 67 -82.84 -16.71 -52.92
CA ALA A 67 -81.88 -17.80 -52.90
C ALA A 67 -80.67 -17.54 -53.82
N LEU A 68 -80.90 -17.03 -55.04
CA LEU A 68 -79.83 -16.66 -55.97
C LEU A 68 -78.95 -15.52 -55.42
N LYS A 69 -79.54 -14.50 -54.80
CA LYS A 69 -78.77 -13.42 -54.13
C LYS A 69 -77.92 -13.97 -52.97
N GLY A 70 -78.47 -14.90 -52.19
CA GLY A 70 -77.76 -15.60 -51.12
C GLY A 70 -76.58 -16.43 -51.62
N ILE A 71 -76.82 -17.28 -52.63
CA ILE A 71 -75.77 -18.07 -53.29
C ILE A 71 -74.69 -17.16 -53.87
N ALA A 72 -75.04 -16.06 -54.54
CA ALA A 72 -74.06 -15.11 -55.07
C ALA A 72 -73.14 -14.55 -53.97
N SER A 73 -73.70 -14.19 -52.82
CA SER A 73 -72.95 -13.63 -51.70
C SER A 73 -72.00 -14.65 -51.07
N ASP A 74 -72.49 -15.86 -50.75
CA ASP A 74 -71.68 -16.90 -50.10
C ASP A 74 -70.65 -17.50 -51.06
N LEU A 75 -71.00 -17.64 -52.34
CA LEU A 75 -70.07 -18.11 -53.36
C LEU A 75 -68.93 -17.11 -53.58
N SER A 76 -69.21 -15.80 -53.61
CA SER A 76 -68.18 -14.77 -53.71
C SER A 76 -67.19 -14.83 -52.53
N LYS A 77 -67.69 -14.99 -51.30
CA LYS A 77 -66.82 -15.12 -50.10
C LYS A 77 -66.04 -16.43 -50.07
N ALA A 78 -66.64 -17.52 -50.57
CA ALA A 78 -65.94 -18.77 -50.73
C ALA A 78 -64.84 -18.68 -51.81
N THR A 79 -65.08 -17.96 -52.91
CA THR A 79 -64.05 -17.65 -53.92
C THR A 79 -62.86 -16.91 -53.31
N GLU A 80 -63.12 -15.88 -52.49
CA GLU A 80 -62.06 -15.21 -51.73
C GLU A 80 -61.27 -16.19 -50.86
N THR A 81 -61.95 -17.09 -50.16
CA THR A 81 -61.30 -18.10 -49.30
C THR A 81 -60.46 -19.11 -50.11
N VAL A 82 -60.96 -19.60 -51.25
CA VAL A 82 -60.20 -20.51 -52.14
C VAL A 82 -59.02 -19.80 -52.79
N SER A 83 -59.15 -18.51 -53.12
CA SER A 83 -58.05 -17.71 -53.68
C SER A 83 -56.84 -17.65 -52.74
N VAL A 84 -57.06 -17.69 -51.41
CA VAL A 84 -55.99 -17.75 -50.42
C VAL A 84 -55.19 -19.05 -50.54
N TYR A 85 -55.86 -20.19 -50.75
CA TYR A 85 -55.19 -21.48 -50.96
C TYR A 85 -54.37 -21.54 -52.25
N ARG A 86 -54.76 -20.77 -53.29
CA ARG A 86 -54.13 -20.80 -54.62
C ARG A 86 -52.99 -19.79 -54.78
N ASN A 87 -53.17 -18.59 -54.24
CA ASN A 87 -52.33 -17.44 -54.56
C ASN A 87 -51.36 -17.05 -53.44
N ARG A 88 -51.54 -17.57 -52.22
CA ARG A 88 -50.66 -17.29 -51.08
C ARG A 88 -49.64 -18.40 -50.88
N SER A 89 -48.55 -18.10 -50.18
CA SER A 89 -47.55 -19.08 -49.74
C SER A 89 -48.17 -20.20 -48.92
N LYS A 90 -47.61 -21.40 -49.04
CA LYS A 90 -48.09 -22.57 -48.28
C LYS A 90 -47.98 -22.34 -46.77
N ILE A 91 -46.97 -21.60 -46.31
CA ILE A 91 -46.81 -21.23 -44.90
C ILE A 91 -47.95 -20.30 -44.45
N PHE A 92 -48.37 -19.34 -45.29
CA PHE A 92 -49.53 -18.49 -44.99
C PHE A 92 -50.81 -19.31 -44.82
N VAL A 93 -51.01 -20.33 -45.66
CA VAL A 93 -52.13 -21.27 -45.54
C VAL A 93 -52.06 -22.06 -44.23
N LEU A 94 -50.88 -22.54 -43.82
CA LEU A 94 -50.69 -23.24 -42.54
C LEU A 94 -50.94 -22.35 -41.31
N ILE A 95 -50.52 -21.08 -41.35
CA ILE A 95 -50.81 -20.11 -40.29
C ILE A 95 -52.33 -19.91 -40.13
N ASN A 96 -53.10 -19.96 -41.23
CA ASN A 96 -54.53 -19.68 -41.25
C ASN A 96 -55.40 -20.94 -41.49
N CYS A 97 -54.87 -22.15 -41.32
CA CYS A 97 -55.53 -23.37 -41.77
C CYS A 97 -56.90 -23.59 -41.08
N LYS A 98 -56.99 -23.31 -39.77
CA LYS A 98 -58.22 -23.43 -38.98
C LYS A 98 -59.30 -22.43 -39.41
N SER A 99 -58.93 -21.17 -39.67
CA SER A 99 -59.89 -20.14 -40.08
C SER A 99 -60.37 -20.36 -41.52
N LEU A 100 -59.47 -20.72 -42.43
CA LEU A 100 -59.80 -21.03 -43.82
C LEU A 100 -60.72 -22.24 -43.93
N SER A 101 -60.42 -23.31 -43.18
CA SER A 101 -61.26 -24.51 -43.15
C SER A 101 -62.66 -24.22 -42.58
N SER A 102 -62.74 -23.40 -41.52
CA SER A 102 -64.02 -22.99 -40.93
C SER A 102 -64.84 -22.10 -41.87
N SER A 103 -64.17 -21.19 -42.60
CA SER A 103 -64.80 -20.33 -43.60
C SER A 103 -65.42 -21.13 -44.74
N LEU A 104 -64.68 -22.11 -45.30
CA LEU A 104 -65.22 -23.00 -46.33
C LEU A 104 -66.40 -23.83 -45.83
N GLN A 105 -66.32 -24.35 -44.60
CA GLN A 105 -67.42 -25.07 -43.96
C GLN A 105 -68.68 -24.21 -43.83
N GLN A 106 -68.52 -22.96 -43.37
CA GLN A 106 -69.60 -22.01 -43.20
C GLN A 106 -70.28 -21.70 -44.54
N HIS A 107 -69.49 -21.34 -45.57
CA HIS A 107 -70.05 -20.99 -46.88
C HIS A 107 -70.63 -22.20 -47.61
N SER A 108 -70.05 -23.40 -47.47
CA SER A 108 -70.65 -24.63 -48.00
C SER A 108 -72.03 -24.89 -47.39
N SER A 109 -72.15 -24.75 -46.07
CA SER A 109 -73.42 -24.93 -45.35
C SER A 109 -74.47 -23.86 -45.69
N ALA A 110 -74.03 -22.60 -45.89
CA ALA A 110 -74.90 -21.51 -46.30
C ALA A 110 -75.44 -21.73 -47.72
N ILE A 111 -74.59 -22.09 -48.68
CA ILE A 111 -75.00 -22.44 -50.05
C ILE A 111 -75.96 -23.62 -50.06
N ALA A 112 -75.72 -24.65 -49.24
CA ALA A 112 -76.66 -25.77 -49.07
C ALA A 112 -78.05 -25.30 -48.60
N SER A 113 -78.09 -24.37 -47.64
CA SER A 113 -79.35 -23.81 -47.11
C SER A 113 -80.11 -23.03 -48.19
N TRP A 114 -79.40 -22.27 -49.03
CA TRP A 114 -80.00 -21.60 -50.19
C TRP A 114 -80.50 -22.60 -51.25
N LEU A 115 -79.78 -23.70 -51.49
CA LEU A 115 -80.23 -24.75 -52.40
C LEU A 115 -81.51 -25.44 -51.90
N ALA A 116 -81.66 -25.63 -50.58
CA ALA A 116 -82.91 -26.14 -50.00
C ALA A 116 -84.10 -25.15 -50.20
N LEU A 117 -83.83 -23.84 -50.17
CA LEU A 117 -84.83 -22.83 -50.51
C LEU A 117 -85.22 -22.89 -51.99
N ILE A 118 -84.25 -23.17 -52.88
CA ILE A 118 -84.54 -23.42 -54.31
C ILE A 118 -85.40 -24.67 -54.47
N GLU A 119 -85.02 -25.78 -53.82
CA GLU A 119 -85.76 -27.04 -53.87
C GLU A 119 -87.24 -26.88 -53.50
N SER A 120 -87.51 -26.21 -52.38
CA SER A 120 -88.88 -25.96 -51.88
C SER A 120 -89.71 -25.00 -52.75
N SER A 121 -89.07 -24.19 -53.60
CA SER A 121 -89.72 -23.20 -54.46
C SER A 121 -89.92 -23.67 -55.91
N LEU A 122 -89.35 -24.82 -56.29
CA LEU A 122 -89.51 -25.41 -57.63
C LEU A 122 -90.90 -26.06 -57.76
N SER A 123 -91.60 -25.84 -58.87
CA SER A 123 -92.88 -26.49 -59.20
C SER A 123 -92.71 -27.99 -59.45
N ASP A 124 -93.75 -28.80 -59.23
CA ASP A 124 -93.75 -30.27 -59.39
C ASP A 124 -93.43 -30.75 -60.81
N ASN A 125 -93.42 -29.84 -61.80
CA ASN A 125 -93.13 -30.13 -63.20
C ASN A 125 -91.62 -30.34 -63.52
N LEU A 126 -90.70 -30.25 -62.54
CA LEU A 126 -89.25 -30.42 -62.72
C LEU A 126 -88.60 -31.39 -61.71
N PRO A 127 -88.98 -32.69 -61.70
CA PRO A 127 -88.54 -33.66 -60.68
C PRO A 127 -87.04 -33.96 -60.70
N GLU A 128 -86.41 -33.96 -61.88
CA GLU A 128 -84.97 -34.23 -62.01
C GLU A 128 -84.11 -33.10 -61.45
N LEU A 129 -84.50 -31.85 -61.71
CA LEU A 129 -83.83 -30.66 -61.19
C LEU A 129 -84.00 -30.57 -59.66
N ARG A 130 -85.20 -30.83 -59.14
CA ARG A 130 -85.46 -30.88 -57.70
C ARG A 130 -84.57 -31.92 -57.01
N LYS A 131 -84.45 -33.13 -57.57
CA LYS A 131 -83.56 -34.19 -57.04
C LYS A 131 -82.09 -33.78 -57.05
N LYS A 132 -81.57 -33.26 -58.17
CA LYS A 132 -80.16 -32.82 -58.26
C LYS A 132 -79.85 -31.67 -57.29
N THR A 133 -80.79 -30.75 -57.08
CA THR A 133 -80.67 -29.66 -56.09
C THR A 133 -80.67 -30.19 -54.65
N SER A 134 -81.58 -31.12 -54.31
CA SER A 134 -81.62 -31.80 -53.01
C SER A 134 -80.34 -32.55 -52.71
N ASP A 135 -79.84 -33.34 -53.68
CA ASP A 135 -78.62 -34.12 -53.52
C ASP A 135 -77.40 -33.22 -53.30
N LEU A 136 -77.25 -32.13 -54.06
CA LEU A 136 -76.15 -31.18 -53.85
C LEU A 136 -76.27 -30.45 -52.51
N SER A 137 -77.48 -30.04 -52.12
CA SER A 137 -77.75 -29.42 -50.82
C SER A 137 -77.32 -30.32 -49.67
N ARG A 138 -77.73 -31.60 -49.70
CA ARG A 138 -77.36 -32.59 -48.68
C ARG A 138 -75.85 -32.80 -48.64
N ASP A 139 -75.21 -33.00 -49.79
CA ASP A 139 -73.78 -33.29 -49.85
C ASP A 139 -72.93 -32.09 -49.37
N MET A 140 -73.31 -30.86 -49.73
CA MET A 140 -72.63 -29.64 -49.26
C MET A 140 -72.87 -29.39 -47.76
N LYS A 141 -74.02 -29.82 -47.21
CA LYS A 141 -74.31 -29.70 -45.78
C LYS A 141 -73.55 -30.74 -44.95
N GLN A 142 -73.34 -31.94 -45.50
CA GLN A 142 -72.61 -33.05 -44.86
C GLN A 142 -71.10 -33.01 -45.13
N SER A 143 -70.61 -32.09 -45.95
CA SER A 143 -69.17 -31.96 -46.23
C SER A 143 -68.39 -31.62 -44.96
N HIS A 144 -67.24 -32.26 -44.79
CA HIS A 144 -66.28 -31.94 -43.72
C HIS A 144 -65.01 -31.36 -44.32
N PHE A 145 -64.76 -30.08 -44.03
CA PHE A 145 -63.46 -29.44 -44.25
C PHE A 145 -62.67 -29.52 -42.94
N THR A 146 -61.62 -30.32 -42.93
CA THR A 146 -60.80 -30.59 -41.73
C THR A 146 -59.35 -30.21 -41.96
N VAL A 147 -58.69 -29.75 -40.90
CA VAL A 147 -57.23 -29.58 -40.87
C VAL A 147 -56.63 -30.94 -40.51
N THR A 148 -55.63 -31.39 -41.26
CA THR A 148 -54.95 -32.67 -40.95
C THR A 148 -54.14 -32.56 -39.65
N GLU A 149 -53.85 -33.69 -39.00
CA GLU A 149 -53.05 -33.70 -37.76
C GLU A 149 -51.67 -33.04 -37.96
N ASN A 150 -51.05 -33.23 -39.13
CA ASN A 150 -49.77 -32.60 -39.47
C ASN A 150 -49.88 -31.08 -39.65
N GLU A 151 -50.91 -30.61 -40.35
CA GLU A 151 -51.18 -29.17 -40.52
C GLU A 151 -51.50 -28.51 -39.18
N GLU A 152 -52.28 -29.17 -38.30
CA GLU A 152 -52.58 -28.65 -36.97
C GLU A 152 -51.34 -28.61 -36.09
N ARG A 153 -50.49 -29.63 -36.14
CA ARG A 153 -49.23 -29.70 -35.39
C ARG A 153 -48.30 -28.56 -35.78
N VAL A 154 -48.07 -28.34 -37.08
CA VAL A 154 -47.23 -27.22 -37.56
C VAL A 154 -47.88 -25.87 -37.27
N HIS A 155 -49.21 -25.75 -37.38
CA HIS A 155 -49.93 -24.53 -37.01
C HIS A 155 -49.69 -24.16 -35.53
N ARG A 156 -49.77 -25.12 -34.60
CA ARG A 156 -49.48 -24.88 -33.17
C ARG A 156 -48.01 -24.50 -32.94
N THR A 157 -47.07 -25.20 -33.58
CA THR A 157 -45.63 -24.88 -33.51
C THR A 157 -45.38 -23.44 -33.97
N LEU A 158 -45.89 -23.06 -35.15
CA LEU A 158 -45.72 -21.71 -35.69
C LEU A 158 -46.37 -20.64 -34.79
N GLN A 159 -47.56 -20.90 -34.27
CA GLN A 159 -48.24 -19.95 -33.36
C GLN A 159 -47.40 -19.69 -32.10
N LYS A 160 -46.83 -20.73 -31.50
CA LYS A 160 -45.98 -20.63 -30.30
C LYS A 160 -44.66 -19.92 -30.58
N GLU A 161 -44.06 -20.15 -31.74
CA GLU A 161 -42.87 -19.40 -32.17
C GLU A 161 -43.15 -17.90 -32.37
N GLY A 162 -44.35 -17.55 -32.82
CA GLY A 162 -44.82 -16.16 -32.91
C GLY A 162 -44.99 -15.45 -31.56
N GLU A 163 -44.94 -16.15 -30.42
CA GLU A 163 -44.97 -15.56 -29.07
C GLU A 163 -43.62 -14.96 -28.64
N GLY A 164 -42.52 -15.21 -29.39
CA GLY A 164 -41.23 -14.55 -29.17
C GLY A 164 -40.35 -15.17 -28.09
N ARG A 165 -40.48 -16.48 -27.83
CA ARG A 165 -39.63 -17.20 -26.86
C ARG A 165 -38.23 -17.44 -27.41
N GLN A 166 -37.24 -17.51 -26.53
CA GLN A 166 -35.87 -17.88 -26.90
C GLN A 166 -35.79 -19.40 -27.09
N THR A 167 -35.49 -19.84 -28.31
CA THR A 167 -35.37 -21.25 -28.68
C THR A 167 -33.90 -21.66 -28.85
N SER A 168 -33.51 -22.85 -28.40
CA SER A 168 -32.18 -23.40 -28.70
C SER A 168 -32.03 -23.77 -30.18
N LYS A 169 -30.77 -23.85 -30.66
CA LYS A 169 -30.44 -24.28 -32.03
C LYS A 169 -31.06 -25.64 -32.36
N ALA A 170 -31.12 -26.56 -31.40
CA ALA A 170 -31.74 -27.87 -31.56
C ALA A 170 -33.27 -27.77 -31.81
N VAL A 171 -33.97 -26.88 -31.10
CA VAL A 171 -35.40 -26.64 -31.31
C VAL A 171 -35.66 -25.96 -32.64
N GLN A 172 -34.86 -24.96 -33.00
CA GLN A 172 -34.92 -24.29 -34.30
C GLN A 172 -34.77 -25.30 -35.45
N SER A 173 -33.78 -26.19 -35.34
CA SER A 173 -33.55 -27.28 -36.28
C SER A 173 -34.75 -28.19 -36.43
N ALA A 174 -35.36 -28.58 -35.31
CA ALA A 174 -36.49 -29.48 -35.32
C ALA A 174 -37.77 -28.81 -35.86
N ILE A 175 -37.99 -27.51 -35.62
CA ILE A 175 -39.09 -26.72 -36.20
C ILE A 175 -38.98 -26.69 -37.73
N ILE A 176 -37.78 -26.46 -38.26
CA ILE A 176 -37.53 -26.44 -39.70
C ILE A 176 -37.78 -27.80 -40.34
N MET A 177 -37.30 -28.89 -39.71
CA MET A 177 -37.58 -30.25 -40.17
C MET A 177 -39.09 -30.54 -40.16
N ASP A 178 -39.81 -30.06 -39.15
CA ASP A 178 -41.25 -30.25 -39.05
C ASP A 178 -42.04 -29.46 -40.12
N LEU A 179 -41.63 -28.22 -40.38
CA LEU A 179 -42.19 -27.37 -41.42
C LEU A 179 -41.92 -27.95 -42.83
N ALA A 180 -40.67 -28.34 -43.12
CA ALA A 180 -40.28 -28.92 -44.40
C ALA A 180 -41.10 -30.18 -44.71
N ARG A 181 -41.23 -31.08 -43.73
CA ARG A 181 -42.04 -32.30 -43.84
C ARG A 181 -43.50 -31.99 -44.14
N CYS A 182 -44.11 -31.02 -43.46
CA CYS A 182 -45.51 -30.64 -43.70
C CYS A 182 -45.73 -30.00 -45.08
N LEU A 183 -44.70 -29.33 -45.62
CA LEU A 183 -44.75 -28.72 -46.95
C LEU A 183 -44.43 -29.70 -48.10
N GLY A 184 -43.98 -30.92 -47.77
CA GLY A 184 -43.49 -31.90 -48.74
C GLY A 184 -42.12 -31.54 -49.33
N ILE A 185 -41.32 -30.76 -48.58
CA ILE A 185 -39.96 -30.34 -48.96
C ILE A 185 -38.97 -31.23 -48.21
N ASP A 186 -37.90 -31.66 -48.89
CA ASP A 186 -36.78 -32.35 -48.24
C ASP A 186 -36.13 -31.43 -47.19
N SER A 187 -35.86 -31.95 -45.98
CA SER A 187 -35.26 -31.17 -44.90
C SER A 187 -33.89 -30.58 -45.24
N ASP A 188 -33.19 -31.15 -46.22
CA ASP A 188 -31.88 -30.67 -46.67
C ASP A 188 -31.99 -29.66 -47.84
N ASN A 189 -33.19 -29.43 -48.40
CA ASN A 189 -33.41 -28.46 -49.48
C ASN A 189 -33.76 -27.06 -48.93
N HIS A 190 -32.74 -26.39 -48.39
CA HIS A 190 -32.86 -25.05 -47.80
C HIS A 190 -33.32 -23.98 -48.81
N GLY A 191 -32.96 -24.14 -50.08
CA GLY A 191 -33.31 -23.18 -51.13
C GLY A 191 -34.83 -23.05 -51.30
N GLU A 192 -35.52 -24.19 -51.36
CA GLU A 192 -36.99 -24.22 -51.53
C GLU A 192 -37.72 -23.72 -50.28
N LEU A 193 -37.22 -24.03 -49.07
CA LEU A 193 -37.82 -23.53 -47.84
C LEU A 193 -37.66 -22.00 -47.68
N ASN A 194 -36.48 -21.48 -48.04
CA ASN A 194 -36.23 -20.04 -48.05
C ASN A 194 -37.14 -19.33 -49.07
N ASN A 195 -37.38 -19.93 -50.24
CA ASN A 195 -38.33 -19.41 -51.20
C ASN A 195 -39.75 -19.31 -50.61
N GLN A 196 -40.22 -20.32 -49.86
CA GLN A 196 -41.52 -20.26 -49.19
C GLN A 196 -41.61 -19.15 -48.13
N VAL A 197 -40.54 -18.87 -47.39
CA VAL A 197 -40.51 -17.77 -46.40
C VAL A 197 -40.45 -16.40 -47.09
N LYS A 198 -39.74 -16.26 -48.22
CA LYS A 198 -39.80 -15.05 -49.06
C LYS A 198 -41.21 -14.80 -49.61
N LEU A 199 -41.90 -15.85 -50.06
CA LEU A 199 -43.29 -15.74 -50.49
C LEU A 199 -44.20 -15.31 -49.33
N LEU A 200 -44.02 -15.86 -48.13
CA LEU A 200 -44.74 -15.41 -46.93
C LEU A 200 -44.49 -13.93 -46.62
N LYS A 201 -43.26 -13.45 -46.76
CA LYS A 201 -42.91 -12.03 -46.61
C LYS A 201 -43.70 -11.15 -47.59
N THR A 202 -43.78 -11.57 -48.85
CA THR A 202 -44.59 -10.85 -49.85
C THR A 202 -46.07 -10.87 -49.48
N ASP A 203 -46.59 -11.98 -48.97
CA ASP A 203 -48.00 -12.08 -48.55
C ASP A 203 -48.37 -11.15 -47.40
N LEU A 204 -47.45 -10.99 -46.45
CA LEU A 204 -47.65 -10.23 -45.22
C LEU A 204 -47.33 -8.74 -45.33
N SER A 205 -46.70 -8.29 -46.44
CA SER A 205 -46.36 -6.89 -46.71
C SER A 205 -47.56 -5.94 -46.57
N ASN A 206 -48.75 -6.39 -46.99
CA ASN A 206 -50.00 -5.62 -46.99
C ASN A 206 -51.00 -6.09 -45.91
N ALA A 207 -50.66 -7.06 -45.06
CA ALA A 207 -51.56 -7.64 -44.05
C ALA A 207 -51.28 -7.12 -42.63
N ASN A 208 -52.32 -6.81 -41.85
CA ASN A 208 -52.23 -6.25 -40.49
C ASN A 208 -52.13 -7.31 -39.36
N SER A 209 -51.76 -8.56 -39.67
CA SER A 209 -51.66 -9.62 -38.65
C SER A 209 -50.33 -9.56 -37.89
N VAL A 210 -50.35 -8.99 -36.68
CA VAL A 210 -49.19 -8.92 -35.78
C VAL A 210 -48.62 -10.32 -35.46
N PRO A 211 -49.44 -11.36 -35.15
CA PRO A 211 -48.91 -12.70 -34.91
C PRO A 211 -48.17 -13.29 -36.12
N ALA A 212 -48.73 -13.16 -37.33
CA ALA A 212 -48.10 -13.70 -38.54
C ALA A 212 -46.77 -13.01 -38.88
N ARG A 213 -46.64 -11.71 -38.61
CA ARG A 213 -45.37 -10.98 -38.77
C ARG A 213 -44.30 -11.44 -37.77
N ARG A 214 -44.67 -11.75 -36.53
CA ARG A 214 -43.72 -12.33 -35.55
C ARG A 214 -43.25 -13.71 -35.97
N ILE A 215 -44.14 -14.54 -36.50
CA ILE A 215 -43.79 -15.84 -37.07
C ILE A 215 -42.80 -15.68 -38.23
N LEU A 216 -43.05 -14.73 -39.15
CA LEU A 216 -42.14 -14.43 -40.25
C LEU A 216 -40.74 -14.05 -39.74
N VAL A 217 -40.65 -13.11 -38.80
CA VAL A 217 -39.36 -12.68 -38.23
C VAL A 217 -38.63 -13.84 -37.54
N SER A 218 -39.36 -14.70 -36.82
CA SER A 218 -38.77 -15.89 -36.21
C SER A 218 -38.23 -16.86 -37.26
N LEU A 219 -39.01 -17.15 -38.31
CA LEU A 219 -38.58 -18.03 -39.40
C LEU A 219 -37.41 -17.47 -40.20
N GLU A 220 -37.39 -16.15 -40.50
CA GLU A 220 -36.24 -15.49 -41.13
C GLU A 220 -34.98 -15.66 -40.28
N LYS A 221 -35.07 -15.40 -38.96
CA LYS A 221 -33.96 -15.59 -38.02
C LYS A 221 -33.47 -17.05 -37.94
N ILE A 222 -34.40 -18.00 -37.92
CA ILE A 222 -34.07 -19.43 -37.87
C ILE A 222 -33.37 -19.86 -39.17
N LEU A 223 -33.87 -19.43 -40.33
CA LEU A 223 -33.28 -19.74 -41.63
C LEU A 223 -31.91 -19.09 -41.82
N ASP A 224 -31.72 -17.86 -41.34
CA ASP A 224 -30.40 -17.19 -41.37
C ASP A 224 -29.39 -18.01 -40.54
N ASN A 225 -29.77 -18.46 -39.34
CA ASN A 225 -28.94 -19.33 -38.50
C ASN A 225 -28.63 -20.71 -39.14
N TRP A 226 -29.51 -21.21 -40.01
CA TRP A 226 -29.39 -22.50 -40.70
C TRP A 226 -28.65 -22.41 -42.05
N SER A 227 -28.68 -21.24 -42.69
CA SER A 227 -27.98 -20.97 -43.96
C SER A 227 -26.45 -20.90 -43.78
N ILE A 228 -26.02 -20.67 -42.54
CA ILE A 228 -24.64 -20.89 -42.12
C ILE A 228 -24.45 -22.40 -42.05
N VAL A 229 -24.02 -23.00 -43.17
CA VAL A 229 -23.37 -24.31 -43.13
C VAL A 229 -22.32 -24.20 -42.02
N PRO A 230 -22.29 -25.08 -41.00
CA PRO A 230 -21.13 -25.19 -40.13
C PRO A 230 -19.99 -25.83 -40.94
N GLY A 231 -19.51 -25.09 -41.94
CA GLY A 231 -18.20 -25.21 -42.49
C GLY A 231 -17.37 -24.20 -41.72
N MET A 232 -16.43 -24.72 -40.93
CA MET A 232 -15.15 -24.05 -40.76
C MET A 232 -15.24 -22.57 -40.38
N SER A 233 -15.56 -22.29 -39.12
CA SER A 233 -14.92 -21.15 -38.46
C SER A 233 -13.52 -21.58 -38.01
N THR A 234 -12.69 -22.02 -38.97
CA THR A 234 -11.29 -21.65 -38.93
C THR A 234 -11.29 -20.18 -39.31
N SER A 235 -10.89 -19.33 -38.38
CA SER A 235 -10.44 -17.99 -38.72
C SER A 235 -9.56 -18.06 -39.97
N ASN A 236 -9.92 -17.32 -41.01
CA ASN A 236 -9.09 -17.16 -42.21
C ASN A 236 -7.68 -16.72 -41.81
N VAL A 237 -6.77 -17.69 -41.70
CA VAL A 237 -5.32 -17.52 -41.71
C VAL A 237 -4.80 -18.69 -42.55
N ASP A 238 -4.15 -18.33 -43.65
CA ASP A 238 -3.39 -19.09 -44.65
C ASP A 238 -3.70 -20.57 -44.93
N ARG A 239 -4.06 -20.81 -46.20
CA ARG A 239 -4.68 -22.03 -46.72
C ARG A 239 -3.71 -23.11 -47.23
N ASP A 240 -2.41 -23.04 -46.94
CA ASP A 240 -1.44 -23.83 -47.71
C ASP A 240 -0.81 -25.03 -46.99
N PHE A 241 -1.19 -25.38 -45.74
CA PHE A 241 -0.60 -26.55 -45.04
C PHE A 241 -1.52 -27.43 -44.16
N GLU A 242 -2.82 -27.14 -44.01
CA GLU A 242 -3.67 -27.82 -43.01
C GLU A 242 -4.47 -29.07 -43.47
N GLU A 243 -4.46 -29.43 -44.76
CA GLU A 243 -5.35 -30.51 -45.26
C GLU A 243 -4.89 -31.96 -44.93
N GLU A 244 -3.70 -32.18 -44.36
CA GLU A 244 -3.15 -33.55 -44.18
C GLU A 244 -3.18 -34.14 -42.75
N ALA A 245 -3.57 -33.40 -41.70
CA ALA A 245 -3.35 -33.86 -40.30
C ALA A 245 -4.59 -34.00 -39.39
N HIS A 246 -5.83 -33.83 -39.89
CA HIS A 246 -7.04 -34.00 -39.07
C HIS A 246 -8.05 -34.95 -39.73
N ILE A 247 -8.42 -36.02 -39.04
CA ILE A 247 -9.44 -36.97 -39.52
C ILE A 247 -10.80 -36.29 -39.40
N LEU A 248 -11.49 -36.05 -40.51
CA LEU A 248 -12.84 -35.47 -40.50
C LEU A 248 -13.83 -36.39 -39.76
N PRO A 249 -14.81 -35.83 -39.02
CA PRO A 249 -15.81 -36.64 -38.36
C PRO A 249 -16.70 -37.33 -39.38
N PHE A 250 -16.98 -38.62 -39.17
CA PHE A 250 -17.97 -39.32 -39.98
C PHE A 250 -19.35 -38.69 -39.80
N LYS A 251 -20.17 -38.66 -40.86
CA LYS A 251 -21.53 -38.09 -40.80
C LYS A 251 -22.36 -38.65 -39.64
N ASN A 252 -22.17 -39.93 -39.32
CA ASN A 252 -22.89 -40.62 -38.25
C ASN A 252 -22.49 -40.16 -36.84
N PHE A 253 -21.37 -39.44 -36.71
CA PHE A 253 -20.92 -38.88 -35.43
C PHE A 253 -21.62 -37.56 -35.11
N LEU A 254 -22.20 -36.91 -36.13
CA LEU A 254 -22.85 -35.62 -35.99
C LEU A 254 -24.28 -35.80 -35.49
N CYS A 255 -24.63 -35.06 -34.45
CA CYS A 255 -26.00 -34.98 -33.97
C CYS A 255 -26.88 -34.30 -35.05
N PRO A 256 -28.00 -34.91 -35.48
CA PRO A 256 -28.86 -34.30 -36.50
C PRO A 256 -29.45 -32.94 -36.11
N LEU A 257 -29.58 -32.66 -34.80
CA LEU A 257 -30.13 -31.41 -34.27
C LEU A 257 -29.09 -30.28 -34.16
N THR A 258 -27.90 -30.57 -33.62
CA THR A 258 -26.86 -29.56 -33.37
C THR A 258 -25.88 -29.42 -34.52
N LYS A 259 -25.75 -30.47 -35.34
CA LYS A 259 -24.74 -30.65 -36.41
C LYS A 259 -23.30 -30.71 -35.89
N GLU A 260 -23.12 -31.04 -34.62
CA GLU A 260 -21.83 -31.18 -33.93
C GLU A 260 -21.57 -32.65 -33.57
N VAL A 261 -20.30 -33.01 -33.38
CA VAL A 261 -19.91 -34.36 -32.93
C VAL A 261 -20.54 -34.64 -31.57
N MET A 262 -21.25 -35.76 -31.45
CA MET A 262 -21.93 -36.18 -30.24
C MET A 262 -20.91 -36.53 -29.14
N LYS A 263 -21.10 -36.02 -27.93
CA LYS A 263 -20.34 -36.42 -26.73
C LYS A 263 -21.06 -37.54 -26.00
N GLU A 264 -22.38 -37.45 -25.92
CA GLU A 264 -23.25 -38.47 -25.32
C GLU A 264 -24.30 -38.93 -26.34
N PRO A 265 -23.93 -39.78 -27.32
CA PRO A 265 -24.88 -40.27 -28.31
C PRO A 265 -25.93 -41.18 -27.66
N VAL A 266 -27.21 -40.83 -27.81
CA VAL A 266 -28.37 -41.61 -27.35
C VAL A 266 -29.28 -41.98 -28.51
N VAL A 267 -29.74 -43.23 -28.52
CA VAL A 267 -30.66 -43.77 -29.52
C VAL A 267 -32.08 -43.73 -28.98
N LEU A 268 -33.00 -43.26 -29.82
CA LEU A 268 -34.44 -43.29 -29.57
C LEU A 268 -35.10 -44.58 -30.10
N GLU A 269 -36.36 -44.81 -29.74
CA GLU A 269 -37.21 -45.87 -30.32
C GLU A 269 -37.24 -45.84 -31.86
N SER A 270 -37.11 -44.65 -32.46
CA SER A 270 -37.06 -44.46 -33.91
C SER A 270 -35.73 -44.88 -34.57
N SER A 271 -34.81 -45.50 -33.83
CA SER A 271 -33.46 -45.89 -34.27
C SER A 271 -32.58 -44.72 -34.75
N GLN A 272 -32.92 -43.49 -34.36
CA GLN A 272 -32.12 -42.30 -34.66
C GLN A 272 -31.28 -41.92 -33.44
N THR A 273 -30.04 -41.49 -33.67
CA THR A 273 -29.10 -41.12 -32.61
C THR A 273 -28.97 -39.61 -32.51
N TYR A 274 -28.96 -39.09 -31.29
CA TYR A 274 -28.82 -37.66 -31.00
C TYR A 274 -27.85 -37.44 -29.84
N GLU A 275 -27.35 -36.22 -29.72
CA GLU A 275 -26.75 -35.75 -28.48
C GLU A 275 -27.83 -35.70 -27.38
N ARG A 276 -27.56 -36.31 -26.22
CA ARG A 276 -28.50 -36.45 -25.10
C ARG A 276 -29.13 -35.11 -24.70
N THR A 277 -28.30 -34.10 -24.51
CA THR A 277 -28.75 -32.78 -24.04
C THR A 277 -29.68 -32.11 -25.06
N ALA A 278 -29.35 -32.21 -26.35
CA ALA A 278 -30.12 -31.62 -27.44
C ALA A 278 -31.51 -32.27 -27.60
N ILE A 279 -31.60 -33.60 -27.55
CA ILE A 279 -32.88 -34.29 -27.73
C ILE A 279 -33.78 -34.19 -26.48
N LYS A 280 -33.19 -34.18 -25.28
CA LYS A 280 -33.94 -33.97 -24.04
C LYS A 280 -34.64 -32.61 -24.04
N TYR A 281 -33.92 -31.56 -24.42
CA TYR A 281 -34.48 -30.21 -24.53
C TYR A 281 -35.60 -30.14 -25.59
N TRP A 282 -35.49 -30.88 -26.69
CA TRP A 282 -36.57 -30.99 -27.66
C TRP A 282 -37.83 -31.65 -27.09
N PHE A 283 -37.68 -32.70 -26.28
CA PHE A 283 -38.82 -33.35 -25.62
C PHE A 283 -39.48 -32.41 -24.61
N GLU A 284 -38.71 -31.72 -23.78
CA GLU A 284 -39.21 -30.71 -22.84
C GLU A 284 -40.02 -29.64 -23.59
N ARG A 285 -39.50 -29.13 -24.71
CA ARG A 285 -40.21 -28.17 -25.56
C ARG A 285 -41.54 -28.71 -26.11
N CYS A 286 -41.56 -29.96 -26.56
CA CYS A 286 -42.80 -30.58 -27.05
C CYS A 286 -43.87 -30.65 -25.95
N LEU A 287 -43.48 -31.03 -24.75
CA LEU A 287 -44.40 -31.12 -23.61
C LEU A 287 -44.94 -29.74 -23.21
N GLU A 288 -44.09 -28.71 -23.18
CA GLU A 288 -44.51 -27.33 -22.92
C GLU A 288 -45.50 -26.78 -23.94
N ASP A 289 -45.35 -27.17 -25.21
CA ASP A 289 -46.25 -26.78 -26.29
C ASP A 289 -47.56 -27.59 -26.30
N GLY A 290 -47.74 -28.51 -25.34
CA GLY A 290 -48.93 -29.36 -25.21
C GLY A 290 -49.08 -30.36 -26.35
N ARG A 291 -47.95 -30.83 -26.91
CA ARG A 291 -47.91 -31.80 -28.02
C ARG A 291 -47.12 -33.05 -27.63
N GLU A 292 -47.46 -34.16 -28.26
CA GLU A 292 -46.73 -35.41 -28.05
C GLU A 292 -45.30 -35.29 -28.61
N PRO A 293 -44.27 -35.76 -27.88
CA PRO A 293 -42.90 -35.70 -28.37
C PRO A 293 -42.71 -36.57 -29.61
N THR A 294 -42.11 -35.98 -30.63
CA THR A 294 -41.84 -36.66 -31.91
C THR A 294 -40.34 -36.78 -32.13
N CYS A 295 -39.93 -37.84 -32.83
CA CYS A 295 -38.59 -37.90 -33.40
C CYS A 295 -38.39 -36.74 -34.39
N PRO A 296 -37.38 -35.86 -34.20
CA PRO A 296 -37.15 -34.72 -35.09
C PRO A 296 -36.96 -35.09 -36.56
N VAL A 297 -36.25 -36.19 -36.82
CA VAL A 297 -35.88 -36.63 -38.18
C VAL A 297 -37.03 -37.39 -38.84
N THR A 298 -37.61 -38.39 -38.16
CA THR A 298 -38.66 -39.23 -38.76
C THR A 298 -40.07 -38.62 -38.66
N GLY A 299 -40.28 -37.68 -37.72
CA GLY A 299 -41.60 -37.10 -37.43
C GLY A 299 -42.55 -38.05 -36.69
N GLN A 300 -42.10 -39.27 -36.34
CA GLN A 300 -42.91 -40.24 -35.63
C GLN A 300 -43.14 -39.81 -34.18
N VAL A 301 -44.39 -39.93 -33.70
CA VAL A 301 -44.73 -39.79 -32.29
C VAL A 301 -44.09 -40.94 -31.52
N LEU A 302 -43.35 -40.60 -30.46
CA LEU A 302 -42.62 -41.56 -29.65
C LEU A 302 -43.54 -42.11 -28.55
N LYS A 303 -43.58 -43.44 -28.40
CA LYS A 303 -44.36 -44.09 -27.33
C LYS A 303 -43.60 -44.07 -26.00
N SER A 304 -42.27 -44.02 -26.06
CA SER A 304 -41.37 -43.88 -24.93
C SER A 304 -40.36 -42.76 -25.16
N LEU A 305 -40.07 -41.99 -24.11
CA LEU A 305 -39.01 -40.97 -24.10
C LEU A 305 -37.69 -41.52 -23.53
N GLU A 306 -37.59 -42.84 -23.39
CA GLU A 306 -36.38 -43.51 -22.94
C GLU A 306 -35.25 -43.30 -23.96
N MET A 307 -34.15 -42.69 -23.50
CA MET A 307 -32.94 -42.43 -24.28
C MET A 307 -31.89 -43.48 -23.93
N LYS A 308 -31.68 -44.46 -24.81
CA LYS A 308 -30.70 -45.53 -24.58
C LYS A 308 -29.30 -45.05 -25.01
N PRO A 309 -28.27 -45.12 -24.16
CA PRO A 309 -26.90 -44.77 -24.56
C PRO A 309 -26.43 -45.63 -25.74
N ASN A 310 -25.89 -45.02 -26.78
CA ASN A 310 -25.26 -45.73 -27.89
C ASN A 310 -23.78 -45.92 -27.59
N ILE A 311 -23.48 -46.92 -26.76
CA ILE A 311 -22.12 -47.18 -26.25
C ILE A 311 -21.14 -47.47 -27.41
N GLY A 312 -21.58 -48.19 -28.45
CA GLY A 312 -20.75 -48.49 -29.62
C GLY A 312 -20.37 -47.22 -30.39
N LEU A 313 -21.33 -46.33 -30.63
CA LEU A 313 -21.03 -45.05 -31.30
C LEU A 313 -20.19 -44.13 -30.40
N ALA A 314 -20.45 -44.10 -29.09
CA ALA A 314 -19.64 -43.34 -28.15
C ALA A 314 -18.18 -43.80 -28.18
N GLY A 315 -17.93 -45.12 -28.15
CA GLY A 315 -16.58 -45.68 -28.27
C GLY A 315 -15.91 -45.37 -29.61
N ALA A 316 -16.65 -45.44 -30.72
CA ALA A 316 -16.11 -45.08 -32.05
C ALA A 316 -15.77 -43.58 -32.17
N ILE A 317 -16.59 -42.71 -31.59
CA ILE A 317 -16.30 -41.27 -31.51
C ILE A 317 -15.07 -41.03 -30.62
N GLU A 318 -14.99 -41.68 -29.48
CA GLU A 318 -13.85 -41.58 -28.56
C GLU A 318 -12.55 -42.06 -29.22
N GLU A 319 -12.57 -43.16 -29.96
CA GLU A 319 -11.41 -43.64 -30.72
C GLU A 319 -10.98 -42.63 -31.79
N TRP A 320 -11.94 -42.05 -32.51
CA TRP A 320 -11.67 -40.98 -33.49
C TRP A 320 -11.06 -39.74 -32.84
N VAL A 321 -11.59 -39.29 -31.70
CA VAL A 321 -11.02 -38.19 -30.91
C VAL A 321 -9.58 -38.54 -30.50
N ASN A 322 -9.37 -39.73 -29.93
CA ASN A 322 -8.06 -40.16 -29.46
C ASN A 322 -7.03 -40.22 -30.59
N ARG A 323 -7.43 -40.63 -31.80
CA ARG A 323 -6.55 -40.68 -32.97
C ARG A 323 -6.21 -39.29 -33.50
N ASN A 324 -7.17 -38.37 -33.51
CA ASN A 324 -6.92 -36.97 -33.83
C ASN A 324 -5.98 -36.31 -32.80
N VAL A 325 -6.19 -36.56 -31.51
CA VAL A 325 -5.27 -36.10 -30.46
C VAL A 325 -3.88 -36.68 -30.65
N GLU A 326 -3.74 -37.96 -31.02
CA GLU A 326 -2.43 -38.56 -31.28
C GLU A 326 -1.70 -37.91 -32.46
N ILE A 327 -2.42 -37.58 -33.54
CA ILE A 327 -1.84 -36.86 -34.68
C ILE A 327 -1.41 -35.45 -34.26
N GLN A 328 -2.26 -34.73 -33.53
CA GLN A 328 -1.96 -33.40 -33.00
C GLN A 328 -0.74 -33.40 -32.06
N VAL A 329 -0.63 -34.39 -31.17
CA VAL A 329 0.51 -34.54 -30.26
C VAL A 329 1.79 -34.86 -31.02
N LYS A 330 1.73 -35.73 -32.04
CA LYS A 330 2.90 -36.00 -32.91
C LYS A 330 3.35 -34.74 -33.65
N GLY A 331 2.41 -34.00 -34.26
CA GLY A 331 2.70 -32.72 -34.90
C GLY A 331 3.30 -31.70 -33.93
N ALA A 332 2.80 -31.64 -32.69
CA ALA A 332 3.35 -30.78 -31.64
C ALA A 332 4.80 -31.13 -31.28
N VAL A 333 5.11 -32.43 -31.12
CA VAL A 333 6.49 -32.89 -30.87
C VAL A 333 7.39 -32.56 -32.05
N GLU A 334 6.96 -32.82 -33.29
CA GLU A 334 7.74 -32.52 -34.49
C GLU A 334 8.04 -31.03 -34.64
N GLN A 335 7.07 -30.15 -34.35
CA GLN A 335 7.31 -28.70 -34.41
C GLN A 335 8.21 -28.20 -33.29
N LEU A 336 8.04 -28.67 -32.05
CA LEU A 336 8.88 -28.27 -30.91
C LEU A 336 10.30 -28.87 -30.95
N SER A 337 10.52 -29.93 -31.74
CA SER A 337 11.83 -30.58 -31.87
C SER A 337 12.72 -29.97 -32.96
N LYS A 338 12.21 -29.04 -33.78
CA LYS A 338 13.00 -28.38 -34.82
C LYS A 338 14.00 -27.41 -34.17
N GLU A 339 15.30 -27.67 -34.34
CA GLU A 339 16.41 -26.88 -33.76
C GLU A 339 16.67 -25.54 -34.49
N VAL A 340 16.04 -25.28 -35.63
CA VAL A 340 16.21 -24.04 -36.42
C VAL A 340 15.21 -22.98 -35.92
N GLU A 341 15.64 -21.70 -35.92
CA GLU A 341 14.93 -20.51 -35.43
C GLU A 341 13.42 -20.70 -35.25
N VAL A 342 12.99 -20.67 -33.99
CA VAL A 342 11.62 -20.91 -33.54
C VAL A 342 10.63 -20.08 -34.37
N GLU A 343 9.93 -20.73 -35.29
CA GLU A 343 8.85 -20.11 -36.05
C GLU A 343 7.71 -19.79 -35.07
N VAL A 344 7.55 -18.51 -34.75
CA VAL A 344 6.61 -17.98 -33.73
C VAL A 344 5.20 -18.52 -33.93
N GLU A 345 4.76 -18.60 -35.18
CA GLU A 345 3.44 -19.07 -35.55
C GLU A 345 3.25 -20.57 -35.32
N GLY A 346 4.30 -21.38 -35.54
CA GLY A 346 4.29 -22.80 -35.25
C GLY A 346 4.14 -23.08 -33.76
N VAL A 347 4.92 -22.39 -32.94
CA VAL A 347 4.81 -22.50 -31.47
C VAL A 347 3.45 -22.05 -30.97
N GLU A 348 2.91 -20.96 -31.51
CA GLU A 348 1.58 -20.47 -31.14
C GLU A 348 0.52 -21.57 -31.36
N ARG A 349 0.53 -22.19 -32.55
CA ARG A 349 -0.38 -23.30 -32.88
C ARG A 349 -0.22 -24.48 -31.92
N VAL A 350 1.02 -24.86 -31.59
CA VAL A 350 1.26 -25.97 -30.65
C VAL A 350 0.70 -25.66 -29.26
N LEU A 351 0.90 -24.44 -28.75
CA LEU A 351 0.38 -24.04 -27.44
C LEU A 351 -1.15 -24.05 -27.41
N ASP A 352 -1.79 -23.55 -28.46
CA ASP A 352 -3.25 -23.57 -28.60
C ASP A 352 -3.79 -25.00 -28.69
N VAL A 353 -3.11 -25.90 -29.42
CA VAL A 353 -3.44 -27.32 -29.50
C VAL A 353 -3.35 -28.00 -28.13
N VAL A 354 -2.26 -27.79 -27.40
CA VAL A 354 -2.07 -28.39 -26.06
C VAL A 354 -3.14 -27.89 -25.09
N TYR A 355 -3.41 -26.59 -25.09
CA TYR A 355 -4.48 -26.00 -24.27
C TYR A 355 -5.84 -26.62 -24.63
N LYS A 356 -6.16 -26.71 -25.92
CA LYS A 356 -7.42 -27.28 -26.42
C LYS A 356 -7.58 -28.75 -26.02
N ILE A 357 -6.56 -29.58 -26.23
CA ILE A 357 -6.58 -31.00 -25.82
C ILE A 357 -6.84 -31.10 -24.31
N SER A 358 -6.15 -30.29 -23.51
CA SER A 358 -6.24 -30.38 -22.06
C SER A 358 -7.59 -29.89 -21.50
N GLU A 359 -8.23 -28.88 -22.09
CA GLU A 359 -9.55 -28.39 -21.66
C GLU A 359 -10.72 -29.20 -22.26
N GLU A 360 -10.69 -29.53 -23.56
CA GLU A 360 -11.79 -30.23 -24.24
C GLU A 360 -11.74 -31.75 -24.02
N HIS A 361 -10.54 -32.30 -23.82
CA HIS A 361 -10.30 -33.73 -23.64
C HIS A 361 -9.39 -34.05 -22.43
N PRO A 362 -9.83 -33.79 -21.19
CA PRO A 362 -9.01 -33.99 -19.98
C PRO A 362 -8.40 -35.39 -19.83
N SER A 363 -9.12 -36.42 -20.28
CA SER A 363 -8.66 -37.82 -20.28
C SER A 363 -7.45 -38.06 -21.18
N ASN A 364 -7.13 -37.13 -22.09
CA ASN A 364 -6.00 -37.24 -23.00
C ASN A 364 -4.75 -36.44 -22.59
N ARG A 365 -4.77 -35.75 -21.44
CA ARG A 365 -3.58 -35.06 -20.89
C ARG A 365 -2.38 -35.99 -20.75
N PHE A 366 -2.60 -37.25 -20.36
CA PHE A 366 -1.52 -38.23 -20.24
C PHE A 366 -0.78 -38.46 -21.56
N ARG A 367 -1.43 -38.30 -22.73
CA ARG A 367 -0.77 -38.47 -24.04
C ARG A 367 0.20 -37.33 -24.30
N VAL A 368 -0.22 -36.09 -24.00
CA VAL A 368 0.63 -34.90 -24.09
C VAL A 368 1.82 -35.03 -23.14
N ARG A 369 1.57 -35.45 -21.89
CA ARG A 369 2.59 -35.71 -20.87
C ARG A 369 3.59 -36.78 -21.32
N ASN A 370 3.11 -37.96 -21.72
CA ASN A 370 3.96 -39.10 -22.09
C ASN A 370 4.75 -38.84 -23.38
N ALA A 371 4.27 -37.94 -24.25
CA ALA A 371 5.00 -37.49 -25.43
C ALA A 371 6.12 -36.47 -25.10
N GLY A 372 6.28 -36.07 -23.84
CA GLY A 372 7.33 -35.13 -23.41
C GLY A 372 7.01 -33.66 -23.69
N VAL A 373 5.84 -33.34 -24.26
CA VAL A 373 5.48 -31.98 -24.69
C VAL A 373 5.50 -30.97 -23.53
N VAL A 374 5.11 -31.39 -22.32
CA VAL A 374 5.18 -30.54 -21.12
C VAL A 374 6.61 -30.04 -20.86
N VAL A 375 7.58 -30.95 -20.90
CA VAL A 375 9.01 -30.63 -20.71
C VAL A 375 9.51 -29.71 -21.81
N MET A 376 9.09 -29.94 -23.06
CA MET A 376 9.46 -29.11 -24.20
C MET A 376 8.94 -27.67 -24.05
N ILE A 377 7.69 -27.48 -23.59
CA ILE A 377 7.12 -26.13 -23.35
C ILE A 377 7.89 -25.40 -22.24
N VAL A 378 8.22 -26.08 -21.13
CA VAL A 378 9.03 -25.49 -20.04
C VAL A 378 10.43 -25.12 -20.53
N THR A 379 11.06 -25.98 -21.34
CA THR A 379 12.37 -25.73 -21.95
C THR A 379 12.34 -24.54 -22.91
N LEU A 380 11.27 -24.42 -23.69
CA LEU A 380 11.05 -23.30 -24.60
C LEU A 380 10.87 -21.98 -23.84
N LEU A 381 10.15 -21.95 -22.72
CA LEU A 381 10.08 -20.78 -21.84
C LEU A 381 11.44 -20.40 -21.25
N ARG A 382 12.26 -21.39 -20.90
CA ARG A 382 13.62 -21.20 -20.35
C ARG A 382 14.56 -20.59 -21.39
N ASN A 383 14.62 -21.19 -22.58
CA ASN A 383 15.58 -20.86 -23.63
C ASN A 383 15.19 -19.59 -24.42
N CYS A 384 13.90 -19.36 -24.61
CA CYS A 384 13.38 -18.23 -25.41
C CYS A 384 12.84 -17.08 -24.54
N SER A 385 13.21 -17.04 -23.25
CA SER A 385 12.68 -16.07 -22.28
C SER A 385 12.77 -14.61 -22.72
N LYS A 386 13.74 -14.22 -23.56
CA LYS A 386 13.87 -12.84 -24.11
C LYS A 386 13.23 -12.64 -25.49
N SER A 387 13.18 -13.67 -26.34
CA SER A 387 12.77 -13.56 -27.75
C SER A 387 11.30 -13.90 -28.00
N ILE A 388 10.66 -14.70 -27.15
CA ILE A 388 9.33 -15.28 -27.41
C ILE A 388 8.16 -14.27 -27.33
N GLY A 389 8.36 -13.09 -26.73
CA GLY A 389 7.31 -12.08 -26.57
C GLY A 389 6.27 -12.42 -25.48
N THR A 390 5.58 -11.41 -24.96
CA THR A 390 4.67 -11.55 -23.81
C THR A 390 3.41 -12.38 -24.11
N VAL A 391 2.92 -12.31 -25.35
CA VAL A 391 1.71 -13.03 -25.79
C VAL A 391 1.93 -14.55 -25.76
N LEU A 392 3.03 -15.03 -26.35
CA LEU A 392 3.36 -16.44 -26.36
C LEU A 392 3.74 -16.97 -24.98
N ARG A 393 4.42 -16.18 -24.12
CA ARG A 393 4.61 -16.58 -22.71
C ARG A 393 3.27 -16.77 -22.02
N GLY A 394 2.32 -15.86 -22.22
CA GLY A 394 0.97 -15.98 -21.71
C GLY A 394 0.27 -17.26 -22.19
N LYS A 395 0.35 -17.60 -23.48
CA LYS A 395 -0.21 -18.84 -24.04
C LYS A 395 0.47 -20.10 -23.50
N ALA A 396 1.79 -20.08 -23.34
CA ALA A 396 2.56 -21.19 -22.79
C ALA A 396 2.18 -21.44 -21.32
N LEU A 397 2.08 -20.37 -20.52
CA LEU A 397 1.61 -20.47 -19.14
C LEU A 397 0.16 -20.94 -19.05
N ALA A 398 -0.72 -20.52 -19.97
CA ALA A 398 -2.11 -21.00 -20.02
C ALA A 398 -2.18 -22.51 -20.34
N ALA A 399 -1.38 -22.98 -21.32
CA ALA A 399 -1.28 -24.40 -21.66
C ALA A 399 -0.74 -25.21 -20.48
N LEU A 400 0.32 -24.75 -19.82
CA LEU A 400 0.89 -25.39 -18.64
C LEU A 400 -0.08 -25.40 -17.46
N LEU A 401 -0.81 -24.30 -17.21
CA LEU A 401 -1.86 -24.24 -16.19
C LEU A 401 -2.97 -25.27 -16.45
N SER A 402 -3.39 -25.42 -17.71
CA SER A 402 -4.38 -26.44 -18.07
C SER A 402 -3.84 -27.84 -17.81
N MET A 403 -2.57 -28.10 -18.18
CA MET A 403 -1.90 -29.37 -17.95
C MET A 403 -1.63 -29.65 -16.46
N ALA A 404 -1.46 -28.63 -15.62
CA ALA A 404 -1.22 -28.77 -14.18
C ALA A 404 -2.41 -29.38 -13.41
N LYS A 405 -3.62 -29.42 -14.03
CA LYS A 405 -4.78 -30.18 -13.53
C LYS A 405 -4.57 -31.70 -13.53
N ASP A 406 -3.47 -32.19 -14.11
CA ASP A 406 -2.99 -33.56 -14.01
C ASP A 406 -1.78 -33.62 -13.06
N GLU A 407 -1.91 -34.36 -11.96
CA GLU A 407 -0.92 -34.38 -10.86
C GLU A 407 0.48 -34.83 -11.32
N GLU A 408 0.59 -35.79 -12.23
CA GLU A 408 1.90 -36.22 -12.75
C GLU A 408 2.52 -35.14 -13.66
N SER A 409 1.72 -34.42 -14.45
CA SER A 409 2.19 -33.25 -15.20
C SER A 409 2.67 -32.14 -14.25
N LYS A 410 1.96 -31.90 -13.14
CA LYS A 410 2.34 -30.94 -12.10
C LYS A 410 3.71 -31.28 -11.50
N LYS A 411 3.96 -32.55 -11.13
CA LYS A 411 5.27 -33.00 -10.64
C LYS A 411 6.39 -32.75 -11.66
N ILE A 412 6.18 -33.15 -12.92
CA ILE A 412 7.16 -32.94 -14.01
C ILE A 412 7.49 -31.45 -14.17
N MET A 413 6.48 -30.57 -14.14
CA MET A 413 6.71 -29.13 -14.25
C MET A 413 7.54 -28.59 -13.07
N LEU A 414 7.26 -29.07 -11.85
CA LEU A 414 7.98 -28.67 -10.64
C LEU A 414 9.44 -29.12 -10.66
N GLU A 415 9.73 -30.33 -11.15
CA GLU A 415 11.08 -30.86 -11.39
C GLU A 415 11.83 -30.03 -12.44
N GLU A 416 11.14 -29.63 -13.51
CA GLU A 416 11.68 -28.74 -14.56
C GLU A 416 11.78 -27.26 -14.15
N GLY A 417 11.50 -26.92 -12.89
CA GLY A 417 11.73 -25.57 -12.36
C GLY A 417 10.79 -24.49 -12.90
N ILE A 418 9.55 -24.86 -13.27
CA ILE A 418 8.53 -23.91 -13.78
C ILE A 418 8.27 -22.74 -12.82
N THR A 419 8.42 -22.96 -11.51
CA THR A 419 8.16 -21.95 -10.46
C THR A 419 8.92 -20.66 -10.71
N ARG A 420 10.23 -20.78 -11.00
CA ARG A 420 11.11 -19.64 -11.27
C ARG A 420 10.71 -18.89 -12.55
N LEU A 421 10.28 -19.63 -13.58
CA LEU A 421 9.83 -19.05 -14.86
C LEU A 421 8.50 -18.30 -14.68
N ALA A 422 7.56 -18.86 -13.91
CA ALA A 422 6.31 -18.19 -13.55
C ALA A 422 6.58 -16.89 -12.77
N ILE A 423 7.49 -16.91 -11.78
CA ILE A 423 7.88 -15.71 -11.03
C ILE A 423 8.48 -14.65 -11.95
N HIS A 424 9.34 -15.05 -12.91
CA HIS A 424 9.90 -14.12 -13.89
C HIS A 424 8.80 -13.48 -14.77
N SER A 425 7.77 -14.23 -15.14
CA SER A 425 6.62 -13.72 -15.90
C SER A 425 5.73 -12.75 -15.12
N LEU A 426 5.88 -12.62 -13.79
CA LEU A 426 5.22 -11.56 -13.00
C LEU A 426 5.73 -10.16 -13.35
N ILE A 427 6.96 -10.06 -13.90
CA ILE A 427 7.57 -8.81 -14.38
C ILE A 427 7.04 -8.44 -15.79
N GLY A 428 6.32 -9.35 -16.46
CA GLY A 428 5.80 -9.15 -17.80
C GLY A 428 4.87 -7.94 -17.92
N SER A 429 4.91 -7.26 -19.06
CA SER A 429 4.06 -6.09 -19.33
C SER A 429 2.60 -6.45 -19.65
N SER A 430 2.33 -7.72 -19.99
CA SER A 430 0.98 -8.19 -20.30
C SER A 430 0.24 -8.60 -19.03
N GLU A 431 -0.97 -8.06 -18.82
CA GLU A 431 -1.84 -8.48 -17.73
C GLU A 431 -2.19 -9.97 -17.80
N LYS A 432 -2.47 -10.50 -19.00
CA LYS A 432 -2.76 -11.93 -19.19
C LYS A 432 -1.57 -12.83 -18.84
N GLU A 433 -0.35 -12.40 -19.17
CA GLU A 433 0.86 -13.14 -18.79
C GLU A 433 0.99 -13.23 -17.27
N ARG A 434 0.84 -12.08 -16.58
CA ARG A 434 0.87 -12.03 -15.12
C ARG A 434 -0.26 -12.84 -14.50
N GLU A 435 -1.48 -12.76 -15.05
CA GLU A 435 -2.63 -13.51 -14.57
C GLU A 435 -2.41 -15.03 -14.64
N TYR A 436 -1.95 -15.56 -15.78
CA TYR A 436 -1.66 -16.99 -15.90
C TYR A 436 -0.48 -17.42 -15.03
N ALA A 437 0.56 -16.58 -14.90
CA ALA A 437 1.67 -16.85 -14.00
C ALA A 437 1.21 -16.98 -12.54
N VAL A 438 0.39 -16.04 -12.05
CA VAL A 438 -0.13 -16.10 -10.66
C VAL A 438 -1.07 -17.28 -10.48
N LYS A 439 -1.97 -17.57 -11.43
CA LYS A 439 -2.85 -18.76 -11.35
C LYS A 439 -2.04 -20.06 -11.29
N LEU A 440 -0.95 -20.14 -12.04
CA LEU A 440 -0.05 -21.30 -12.01
C LEU A 440 0.67 -21.43 -10.66
N LEU A 441 1.16 -20.31 -10.11
CA LEU A 441 1.75 -20.30 -8.76
C LEU A 441 0.72 -20.67 -7.68
N LEU A 442 -0.53 -20.24 -7.83
CA LEU A 442 -1.62 -20.59 -6.92
C LEU A 442 -1.91 -22.09 -6.95
N GLU A 443 -1.97 -22.69 -8.14
CA GLU A 443 -2.14 -24.13 -8.31
C GLU A 443 -1.04 -24.92 -7.59
N PHE A 444 0.20 -24.45 -7.67
CA PHE A 444 1.33 -25.08 -7.00
C PHE A 444 1.42 -24.79 -5.49
N SER A 445 0.87 -23.66 -5.03
CA SER A 445 0.86 -23.28 -3.60
C SER A 445 0.01 -24.18 -2.70
N SER A 446 -0.69 -25.16 -3.29
CA SER A 446 -1.33 -26.26 -2.55
C SER A 446 -0.32 -27.23 -1.92
N ASP A 447 0.92 -27.26 -2.41
CA ASP A 447 2.03 -28.07 -1.87
C ASP A 447 2.97 -27.21 -1.01
N GLU A 448 3.19 -27.64 0.25
CA GLU A 448 4.04 -26.93 1.22
C GLU A 448 5.49 -26.79 0.74
N ALA A 449 6.02 -27.82 0.07
CA ALA A 449 7.37 -27.78 -0.50
C ALA A 449 7.47 -26.72 -1.60
N CYS A 450 6.41 -26.55 -2.39
CA CYS A 450 6.35 -25.53 -3.42
C CYS A 450 6.21 -24.12 -2.81
N CYS A 451 5.38 -23.94 -1.78
CA CYS A 451 5.29 -22.67 -1.04
C CYS A 451 6.66 -22.21 -0.55
N THR A 452 7.43 -23.11 0.07
CA THR A 452 8.77 -22.79 0.55
C THR A 452 9.73 -22.43 -0.60
N ARG A 453 9.65 -23.15 -1.73
CA ARG A 453 10.40 -22.80 -2.96
C ARG A 453 10.03 -21.40 -3.46
N ILE A 454 8.74 -21.10 -3.64
CA ILE A 454 8.25 -19.78 -4.09
C ILE A 454 8.74 -18.68 -3.14
N ALA A 455 8.69 -18.92 -1.83
CA ALA A 455 9.11 -17.97 -0.81
C ALA A 455 10.62 -17.65 -0.89
N SER A 456 11.43 -18.66 -1.18
CA SER A 456 12.89 -18.54 -1.29
C SER A 456 13.37 -17.89 -2.59
N GLU A 457 12.51 -17.81 -3.61
CA GLU A 457 12.88 -17.25 -4.91
C GLU A 457 13.03 -15.71 -4.84
N LYS A 458 14.16 -15.21 -5.36
CA LYS A 458 14.53 -13.80 -5.22
C LYS A 458 13.50 -12.90 -5.89
N GLY A 459 12.97 -11.95 -5.12
CA GLY A 459 12.01 -10.95 -5.59
C GLY A 459 10.57 -11.45 -5.72
N ALA A 460 10.31 -12.76 -5.55
CA ALA A 460 8.97 -13.34 -5.70
C ALA A 460 7.94 -12.69 -4.76
N LEU A 461 8.26 -12.64 -3.47
CA LEU A 461 7.37 -12.09 -2.44
C LEU A 461 7.15 -10.57 -2.57
N VAL A 462 8.16 -9.84 -3.04
CA VAL A 462 8.04 -8.39 -3.30
C VAL A 462 7.11 -8.14 -4.48
N LEU A 463 7.25 -8.91 -5.57
CA LEU A 463 6.38 -8.82 -6.74
C LEU A 463 4.93 -9.19 -6.37
N LEU A 464 4.73 -10.32 -5.70
CA LEU A 464 3.41 -10.76 -5.25
C LEU A 464 2.78 -9.75 -4.29
N SER A 465 3.53 -9.21 -3.33
CA SER A 465 3.01 -8.22 -2.37
C SER A 465 2.65 -6.89 -3.05
N SER A 466 3.47 -6.45 -4.02
CA SER A 466 3.18 -5.28 -4.85
C SER A 466 1.91 -5.47 -5.69
N MET A 467 1.74 -6.65 -6.30
CA MET A 467 0.55 -6.99 -7.09
C MET A 467 -0.71 -7.08 -6.23
N ALA A 468 -0.62 -7.66 -5.04
CA ALA A 468 -1.74 -7.75 -4.10
C ALA A 468 -2.18 -6.37 -3.56
N GLY A 469 -1.22 -5.44 -3.40
CA GLY A 469 -1.52 -4.05 -3.02
C GLY A 469 -2.05 -3.18 -4.16
N ASN A 470 -2.06 -3.66 -5.41
CA ASN A 470 -2.49 -2.86 -6.55
C ASN A 470 -4.01 -2.90 -6.75
N LEU A 471 -4.67 -1.83 -6.33
CA LEU A 471 -6.13 -1.67 -6.43
C LEU A 471 -6.65 -1.47 -7.86
N GLU A 472 -5.79 -1.19 -8.84
CA GLU A 472 -6.19 -0.98 -10.24
C GLU A 472 -6.65 -2.29 -10.91
N HIS A 473 -6.11 -3.43 -10.47
CA HIS A 473 -6.38 -4.75 -11.05
C HIS A 473 -6.86 -5.74 -9.98
N PRO A 474 -8.11 -5.63 -9.50
CA PRO A 474 -8.61 -6.40 -8.35
C PRO A 474 -8.58 -7.92 -8.58
N ALA A 475 -8.83 -8.39 -9.80
CA ALA A 475 -8.76 -9.82 -10.12
C ALA A 475 -7.34 -10.39 -9.92
N LEU A 476 -6.32 -9.66 -10.39
CA LEU A 476 -4.92 -10.05 -10.26
C LEU A 476 -4.43 -9.91 -8.82
N ALA A 477 -4.84 -8.84 -8.13
CA ALA A 477 -4.55 -8.61 -6.72
C ALA A 477 -5.10 -9.75 -5.85
N ASN A 478 -6.36 -10.17 -6.06
CA ASN A 478 -6.97 -11.29 -5.34
C ASN A 478 -6.25 -12.62 -5.58
N LEU A 479 -5.78 -12.87 -6.81
CA LEU A 479 -4.98 -14.07 -7.11
C LEU A 479 -3.62 -14.03 -6.40
N ALA A 480 -2.93 -12.88 -6.41
CA ALA A 480 -1.64 -12.72 -5.76
C ALA A 480 -1.76 -12.86 -4.23
N GLU A 481 -2.80 -12.27 -3.64
CA GLU A 481 -3.14 -12.45 -2.23
C GLU A 481 -3.50 -13.92 -1.92
N GLY A 482 -4.18 -14.61 -2.84
CA GLY A 482 -4.44 -16.04 -2.74
C GLY A 482 -3.16 -16.87 -2.62
N VAL A 483 -2.11 -16.56 -3.39
CA VAL A 483 -0.81 -17.26 -3.28
C VAL A 483 -0.17 -16.96 -1.92
N LEU A 484 -0.13 -15.69 -1.53
CA LEU A 484 0.51 -15.26 -0.27
C LEU A 484 -0.17 -15.88 0.94
N THR A 485 -1.51 -15.87 1.00
CA THR A 485 -2.28 -16.48 2.09
C THR A 485 -2.08 -17.99 2.22
N GLN A 486 -1.77 -18.72 1.14
CA GLN A 486 -1.35 -20.13 1.27
C GLN A 486 0.05 -20.25 1.88
N MET A 487 0.98 -19.39 1.45
CA MET A 487 2.34 -19.36 1.99
C MET A 487 2.37 -18.95 3.47
N GLU A 488 1.46 -18.07 3.91
CA GLU A 488 1.34 -17.64 5.31
C GLU A 488 1.00 -18.78 6.28
N LYS A 489 0.44 -19.90 5.78
CA LYS A 489 0.16 -21.10 6.56
C LYS A 489 1.39 -21.98 6.76
N VAL A 490 2.38 -21.88 5.87
CA VAL A 490 3.57 -22.74 5.86
C VAL A 490 4.70 -22.11 6.68
N GLU A 491 5.17 -22.82 7.71
CA GLU A 491 6.20 -22.32 8.64
C GLU A 491 7.50 -21.91 7.94
N GLY A 492 8.00 -22.76 7.01
CA GLY A 492 9.21 -22.48 6.22
C GLY A 492 9.15 -21.21 5.34
N SER A 493 7.96 -20.65 5.14
CA SER A 493 7.77 -19.40 4.37
C SER A 493 7.81 -18.14 5.24
N VAL A 494 7.65 -18.25 6.55
CA VAL A 494 7.45 -17.10 7.45
C VAL A 494 8.65 -16.14 7.45
N GLN A 495 9.88 -16.66 7.52
CA GLN A 495 11.08 -15.82 7.47
C GLN A 495 11.15 -15.00 6.18
N HIS A 496 10.82 -15.62 5.05
CA HIS A 496 10.83 -14.97 3.74
C HIS A 496 9.75 -13.90 3.64
N LEU A 497 8.54 -14.19 4.14
CA LEU A 497 7.41 -13.25 4.21
C LEU A 497 7.75 -12.02 5.08
N ALA A 498 8.36 -12.25 6.24
CA ALA A 498 8.82 -11.17 7.11
C ALA A 498 9.88 -10.30 6.43
N ALA A 499 10.84 -10.91 5.71
CA ALA A 499 11.84 -10.17 4.94
C ALA A 499 11.24 -9.33 3.79
N ALA A 500 10.07 -9.72 3.28
CA ALA A 500 9.31 -8.95 2.28
C ALA A 500 8.39 -7.89 2.90
N GLY A 501 8.36 -7.74 4.23
CA GLY A 501 7.54 -6.74 4.93
C GLY A 501 6.18 -7.25 5.44
N ARG A 502 5.84 -8.52 5.20
CA ARG A 502 4.62 -9.15 5.71
C ARG A 502 4.90 -9.87 7.04
N PHE A 503 4.80 -9.12 8.13
CA PHE A 503 5.14 -9.62 9.46
C PHE A 503 3.97 -10.30 10.19
N GLU A 504 2.71 -10.12 9.76
CA GLU A 504 1.54 -10.70 10.44
C GLU A 504 1.63 -12.21 10.73
N PRO A 505 2.12 -13.05 9.80
CA PRO A 505 2.28 -14.49 10.04
C PRO A 505 3.33 -14.81 11.11
N LEU A 506 4.36 -13.95 11.24
CA LEU A 506 5.40 -14.06 12.25
C LEU A 506 4.87 -13.61 13.61
N LEU A 507 4.16 -12.48 13.64
CA LEU A 507 3.63 -11.86 14.85
C LEU A 507 2.55 -12.72 15.51
N SER A 508 1.60 -13.24 14.73
CA SER A 508 0.53 -14.12 15.22
C SER A 508 1.10 -15.39 15.84
N ARG A 509 2.08 -16.03 15.20
CA ARG A 509 2.78 -17.21 15.72
C ARG A 509 3.59 -16.92 16.98
N LEU A 510 4.25 -15.76 17.05
CA LEU A 510 5.00 -15.35 18.24
C LEU A 510 4.07 -15.04 19.43
N HIS A 511 2.83 -14.62 19.17
CA HIS A 511 1.85 -14.33 20.21
C HIS A 511 1.07 -15.58 20.66
N GLU A 512 0.53 -16.35 19.72
CA GLU A 512 -0.45 -17.42 19.96
C GLU A 512 0.11 -18.84 19.78
N GLY A 513 1.30 -18.99 19.17
CA GLY A 513 1.89 -20.29 18.86
C GLY A 513 2.38 -21.09 20.07
N PRO A 514 2.67 -22.38 19.89
CA PRO A 514 3.36 -23.18 20.91
C PRO A 514 4.79 -22.70 21.10
N ASP A 515 5.43 -23.12 22.21
CA ASP A 515 6.71 -22.58 22.65
C ASP A 515 7.84 -22.78 21.64
N ASP A 516 7.92 -23.94 21.01
CA ASP A 516 8.88 -24.26 19.96
C ASP A 516 8.77 -23.30 18.77
N VAL A 517 7.55 -23.06 18.29
CA VAL A 517 7.29 -22.11 17.19
C VAL A 517 7.62 -20.68 17.63
N LYS A 518 7.24 -20.27 18.85
CA LYS A 518 7.57 -18.95 19.40
C LYS A 518 9.08 -18.71 19.48
N ILE A 519 9.84 -19.73 19.92
CA ILE A 519 11.30 -19.70 19.99
C ILE A 519 11.90 -19.53 18.59
N GLU A 520 11.38 -20.25 17.59
CA GLU A 520 11.81 -20.08 16.20
C GLU A 520 11.52 -18.67 15.67
N MET A 521 10.32 -18.13 15.91
CA MET A 521 9.95 -16.77 15.49
C MET A 521 10.85 -15.71 16.15
N ALA A 522 11.17 -15.87 17.44
CA ALA A 522 12.13 -15.00 18.12
C ALA A 522 13.53 -15.08 17.48
N SER A 523 13.97 -16.29 17.09
CA SER A 523 15.24 -16.51 16.40
C SER A 523 15.29 -15.79 15.04
N ILE A 524 14.18 -15.82 14.29
CA ILE A 524 14.02 -15.08 13.04
C ILE A 524 14.19 -13.58 13.30
N ILE A 525 13.46 -12.99 14.27
CA ILE A 525 13.59 -11.56 14.62
C ILE A 525 15.03 -11.21 14.99
N GLY A 526 15.69 -12.06 15.80
CA GLY A 526 17.08 -11.84 16.23
C GLY A 526 18.09 -11.76 15.09
N ARG A 527 17.90 -12.55 14.02
CA ARG A 527 18.80 -12.59 12.85
C ARG A 527 18.46 -11.60 11.74
N MET A 528 17.28 -11.00 11.76
CA MET A 528 16.79 -10.13 10.68
C MET A 528 17.38 -8.72 10.72
N THR A 529 17.64 -8.15 9.55
CA THR A 529 17.93 -6.72 9.37
C THR A 529 16.62 -5.94 9.23
N LEU A 530 16.12 -5.40 10.35
CA LEU A 530 14.84 -4.72 10.42
C LEU A 530 14.96 -3.20 10.18
N THR A 531 14.01 -2.64 9.44
CA THR A 531 13.86 -1.17 9.32
C THR A 531 13.31 -0.57 10.62
N ASN A 532 13.50 0.73 10.85
CA ASN A 532 13.01 1.39 12.07
C ASN A 532 11.50 1.19 12.29
N ASN A 533 10.68 1.36 11.23
CA ASN A 533 9.23 1.13 11.31
C ASN A 533 8.90 -0.34 11.66
N SER A 534 9.63 -1.31 11.08
CA SER A 534 9.48 -2.73 11.41
C SER A 534 9.83 -3.01 12.87
N LYS A 535 10.93 -2.44 13.38
CA LYS A 535 11.36 -2.61 14.78
C LYS A 535 10.31 -2.06 15.75
N GLU A 536 9.74 -0.90 15.46
CA GLU A 536 8.70 -0.28 16.30
C GLU A 536 7.44 -1.14 16.35
N ARG A 537 6.96 -1.59 15.19
CA ARG A 537 5.76 -2.44 15.10
C ARG A 537 5.95 -3.76 15.86
N ILE A 538 7.06 -4.44 15.64
CA ILE A 538 7.37 -5.73 16.29
C ILE A 538 7.51 -5.55 17.81
N ALA A 539 8.23 -4.52 18.27
CA ALA A 539 8.40 -4.26 19.69
C ALA A 539 7.04 -4.05 20.39
N ARG A 540 6.16 -3.22 19.80
CA ARG A 540 4.83 -2.94 20.37
C ARG A 540 3.94 -4.18 20.52
N GLN A 541 4.04 -5.14 19.60
CA GLN A 541 3.17 -6.31 19.58
C GLN A 541 3.75 -7.55 20.28
N CYS A 542 5.08 -7.66 20.37
CA CYS A 542 5.72 -8.91 20.79
C CYS A 542 6.69 -8.78 21.97
N ALA A 543 7.01 -7.59 22.46
CA ALA A 543 7.97 -7.43 23.56
C ALA A 543 7.58 -8.25 24.80
N GLN A 544 6.29 -8.27 25.18
CA GLN A 544 5.80 -9.07 26.31
C GLN A 544 5.99 -10.59 26.07
N ALA A 545 5.68 -11.09 24.88
CA ALA A 545 5.86 -12.50 24.54
C ALA A 545 7.35 -12.90 24.59
N LEU A 546 8.26 -12.03 24.15
CA LEU A 546 9.71 -12.25 24.27
C LEU A 546 10.16 -12.31 25.74
N VAL A 547 9.58 -11.50 26.62
CA VAL A 547 9.87 -11.55 28.07
C VAL A 547 9.40 -12.87 28.68
N GLU A 548 8.22 -13.36 28.30
CA GLU A 548 7.71 -14.66 28.75
C GLU A 548 8.65 -15.80 28.34
N LEU A 549 9.20 -15.77 27.13
CA LEU A 549 10.16 -16.76 26.64
C LEU A 549 11.52 -16.74 27.36
N LEU A 550 11.93 -15.61 27.95
CA LEU A 550 13.17 -15.54 28.77
C LEU A 550 13.12 -16.45 30.01
N SER A 551 11.92 -16.76 30.50
CA SER A 551 11.74 -17.71 31.60
C SER A 551 12.07 -19.16 31.22
N LYS A 552 12.11 -19.47 29.92
CA LYS A 552 12.35 -20.81 29.36
C LYS A 552 13.79 -20.93 28.87
N THR A 553 14.48 -22.00 29.24
CA THR A 553 15.91 -22.19 28.92
C THR A 553 16.21 -22.16 27.43
N GLU A 554 15.40 -22.84 26.61
CA GLU A 554 15.56 -22.91 25.15
C GLU A 554 15.20 -21.59 24.45
N GLY A 555 14.33 -20.78 25.06
CA GLY A 555 13.89 -19.49 24.51
C GLY A 555 14.77 -18.30 24.89
N ARG A 556 15.71 -18.45 25.83
CA ARG A 556 16.58 -17.37 26.31
C ARG A 556 17.42 -16.74 25.19
N THR A 557 18.21 -17.54 24.48
CA THR A 557 19.11 -17.00 23.44
C THR A 557 18.32 -16.29 22.32
N PRO A 558 17.29 -16.91 21.71
CA PRO A 558 16.53 -16.25 20.64
C PRO A 558 15.82 -14.97 21.10
N SER A 559 15.26 -14.98 22.31
CA SER A 559 14.56 -13.82 22.85
C SER A 559 15.51 -12.67 23.18
N LEU A 560 16.68 -12.96 23.75
CA LEU A 560 17.72 -11.95 24.00
C LEU A 560 18.25 -11.33 22.69
N GLN A 561 18.47 -12.15 21.65
CA GLN A 561 18.88 -11.65 20.33
C GLN A 561 17.80 -10.77 19.71
N ALA A 562 16.53 -11.18 19.78
CA ALA A 562 15.40 -10.38 19.31
C ALA A 562 15.28 -9.04 20.05
N LEU A 563 15.31 -9.06 21.38
CA LEU A 563 15.22 -7.86 22.22
C LEU A 563 16.41 -6.91 21.96
N ASN A 564 17.62 -7.43 21.81
CA ASN A 564 18.78 -6.62 21.45
C ASN A 564 18.58 -5.92 20.10
N ASN A 565 18.13 -6.65 19.06
CA ASN A 565 17.86 -6.06 17.74
C ASN A 565 16.78 -4.97 17.78
N LEU A 566 15.69 -5.22 18.52
CA LEU A 566 14.59 -4.25 18.70
C LEU A 566 15.01 -3.02 19.52
N SER A 567 15.86 -3.20 20.54
CA SER A 567 16.36 -2.11 21.39
C SER A 567 17.31 -1.15 20.65
N GLY A 568 17.88 -1.55 19.51
CA GLY A 568 18.73 -0.68 18.70
C GLY A 568 18.01 0.47 18.00
N LEU A 569 16.70 0.66 18.24
CA LEU A 569 15.95 1.86 17.84
C LEU A 569 15.59 2.65 19.11
N ASP A 570 16.02 3.91 19.19
CA ASP A 570 15.85 4.74 20.40
C ASP A 570 14.38 4.87 20.84
N ASP A 571 13.45 5.02 19.89
CA ASP A 571 12.01 5.14 20.16
C ASP A 571 11.40 3.88 20.83
N ASN A 572 12.06 2.73 20.70
CA ASN A 572 11.59 1.49 21.33
C ASN A 572 11.89 1.42 22.83
N ALA A 573 12.77 2.26 23.37
CA ALA A 573 13.17 2.18 24.78
C ALA A 573 11.94 2.22 25.72
N THR A 574 11.00 3.13 25.49
CA THR A 574 9.75 3.25 26.27
C THR A 574 8.89 1.99 26.16
N ILE A 575 8.68 1.47 24.93
CA ILE A 575 7.86 0.28 24.68
C ILE A 575 8.44 -0.95 25.42
N LEU A 576 9.76 -1.12 25.39
CA LEU A 576 10.44 -2.23 26.04
C LEU A 576 10.36 -2.12 27.57
N VAL A 577 10.47 -0.90 28.11
CA VAL A 577 10.32 -0.65 29.55
C VAL A 577 8.90 -0.99 30.00
N ASP A 578 7.87 -0.50 29.30
CA ASP A 578 6.46 -0.77 29.62
C ASP A 578 6.12 -2.28 29.54
N SER A 579 6.84 -3.02 28.70
CA SER A 579 6.69 -4.47 28.53
C SER A 579 7.47 -5.30 29.56
N ALA A 580 7.98 -4.68 30.63
CA ALA A 580 8.76 -5.33 31.69
C ALA A 580 10.03 -6.05 31.21
N VAL A 581 10.64 -5.59 30.10
CA VAL A 581 11.92 -6.11 29.59
C VAL A 581 13.05 -5.83 30.58
N LEU A 582 13.10 -4.61 31.12
CA LEU A 582 14.19 -4.17 31.99
C LEU A 582 14.34 -5.02 33.28
N PRO A 583 13.26 -5.35 34.04
CA PRO A 583 13.33 -6.32 35.13
C PRO A 583 13.90 -7.69 34.73
N ALA A 584 13.47 -8.23 33.59
CA ALA A 584 13.89 -9.55 33.14
C ALA A 584 15.39 -9.58 32.78
N LEU A 585 15.88 -8.54 32.11
CA LEU A 585 17.29 -8.43 31.75
C LEU A 585 18.18 -8.20 32.98
N ILE A 586 17.74 -7.40 33.95
CA ILE A 586 18.48 -7.18 35.21
C ILE A 586 18.57 -8.46 36.03
N ALA A 587 17.51 -9.28 36.06
CA ALA A 587 17.55 -10.58 36.71
C ALA A 587 18.61 -11.50 36.07
N ILE A 588 18.69 -11.53 34.73
CA ILE A 588 19.71 -12.31 34.01
C ILE A 588 21.12 -11.78 34.27
N LEU A 589 21.30 -10.46 34.26
CA LEU A 589 22.62 -9.84 34.41
C LEU A 589 23.17 -9.92 35.84
N LEU A 590 22.34 -9.62 36.85
CA LEU A 590 22.78 -9.46 38.24
C LEU A 590 22.44 -10.64 39.15
N GLN A 591 21.36 -11.38 38.89
CA GLN A 591 20.82 -12.38 39.84
C GLN A 591 21.06 -13.83 39.40
N ASP A 592 21.11 -14.12 38.10
CA ASP A 592 21.30 -15.48 37.57
C ASP A 592 22.78 -15.87 37.52
N GLN A 593 23.22 -16.60 38.54
CA GLN A 593 24.58 -17.15 38.66
C GLN A 593 24.87 -18.26 37.62
N GLY A 594 23.83 -18.89 37.06
CA GLY A 594 23.94 -19.92 36.03
C GLY A 594 23.86 -19.38 34.60
N ALA A 595 23.72 -18.07 34.41
CA ALA A 595 23.61 -17.48 33.08
C ALA A 595 24.94 -17.58 32.32
N SER A 596 24.86 -17.99 31.04
CA SER A 596 26.03 -18.03 30.16
C SER A 596 26.60 -16.63 29.91
N THR A 597 27.87 -16.56 29.55
CA THR A 597 28.53 -15.30 29.18
C THR A 597 27.78 -14.58 28.05
N GLU A 598 27.33 -15.33 27.04
CA GLU A 598 26.54 -14.79 25.91
C GLU A 598 25.22 -14.15 26.38
N TRP A 599 24.51 -14.76 27.34
CA TRP A 599 23.26 -14.19 27.85
C TRP A 599 23.50 -12.88 28.60
N LYS A 600 24.57 -12.82 29.41
CA LYS A 600 24.94 -11.60 30.15
C LYS A 600 25.35 -10.49 29.19
N GLU A 601 26.08 -10.80 28.13
CA GLU A 601 26.46 -9.84 27.07
C GLU A 601 25.25 -9.26 26.35
N LEU A 602 24.33 -10.11 25.87
CA LEU A 602 23.12 -9.66 25.18
C LEU A 602 22.21 -8.85 26.11
N ALA A 603 22.06 -9.28 27.37
CA ALA A 603 21.27 -8.56 28.36
C ALA A 603 21.88 -7.18 28.66
N ALA A 604 23.19 -7.10 28.92
CA ALA A 604 23.88 -5.84 29.18
C ALA A 604 23.78 -4.89 27.99
N SER A 605 24.01 -5.38 26.76
CA SER A 605 23.91 -4.54 25.55
C SER A 605 22.50 -4.00 25.34
N THR A 606 21.48 -4.84 25.56
CA THR A 606 20.07 -4.43 25.45
C THR A 606 19.70 -3.38 26.51
N ILE A 607 20.11 -3.58 27.77
CA ILE A 607 19.91 -2.58 28.85
C ILE A 607 20.61 -1.28 28.49
N ALA A 608 21.85 -1.36 27.99
CA ALA A 608 22.63 -0.19 27.62
C ALA A 608 21.94 0.63 26.51
N ASN A 609 21.28 -0.02 25.54
CA ASN A 609 20.50 0.67 24.51
C ASN A 609 19.27 1.39 25.10
N ILE A 610 18.55 0.74 26.02
CA ILE A 610 17.37 1.33 26.68
C ILE A 610 17.76 2.55 27.52
N VAL A 611 18.83 2.42 28.30
CA VAL A 611 19.27 3.43 29.30
C VAL A 611 19.98 4.62 28.66
N SER A 612 20.56 4.46 27.46
CA SER A 612 21.25 5.55 26.75
C SER A 612 20.32 6.72 26.37
N ASN A 613 19.00 6.50 26.36
CA ASN A 613 18.00 7.51 26.05
C ASN A 613 17.20 7.86 27.31
N PRO A 614 17.29 9.11 27.83
CA PRO A 614 16.54 9.50 29.02
C PRO A 614 15.02 9.48 28.77
N GLY A 615 14.22 9.08 29.76
CA GLY A 615 12.76 8.99 29.61
C GLY A 615 12.02 8.20 30.68
N HIS A 616 11.44 7.07 30.29
CA HIS A 616 10.54 6.27 31.15
C HIS A 616 11.27 5.23 32.02
N TRP A 617 12.53 4.90 31.71
CA TRP A 617 13.26 3.90 32.49
C TRP A 617 13.66 4.41 33.88
N GLU A 618 13.81 5.73 34.07
CA GLU A 618 14.15 6.37 35.34
C GLU A 618 13.10 6.14 36.44
N LEU A 619 11.84 5.95 36.04
CA LEU A 619 10.72 5.73 36.97
C LEU A 619 10.31 4.24 37.04
N ALA A 620 10.89 3.40 36.18
CA ALA A 620 10.53 2.00 36.09
C ALA A 620 11.14 1.18 37.24
N ALA A 621 10.32 0.35 37.87
CA ALA A 621 10.78 -0.64 38.83
C ALA A 621 11.47 -1.81 38.09
N ILE A 622 12.69 -2.15 38.49
CA ILE A 622 13.49 -3.23 37.90
C ILE A 622 13.41 -4.53 38.70
N ASP A 623 12.76 -4.51 39.86
CA ASP A 623 12.50 -5.70 40.66
C ASP A 623 11.19 -5.60 41.46
N LYS A 624 10.82 -6.72 42.10
CA LYS A 624 9.61 -6.81 42.93
C LYS A 624 9.69 -5.97 44.21
N LYS A 625 10.86 -5.45 44.57
CA LYS A 625 11.08 -4.59 45.75
C LYS A 625 10.84 -3.12 45.42
N GLY A 626 10.63 -2.78 44.16
CA GLY A 626 10.43 -1.42 43.69
C GLY A 626 11.73 -0.64 43.47
N ASN A 627 12.88 -1.31 43.42
CA ASN A 627 14.14 -0.66 43.08
C ASN A 627 14.07 -0.17 41.63
N SER A 628 14.61 1.02 41.35
CA SER A 628 14.83 1.54 39.99
C SER A 628 16.28 1.35 39.56
N MET A 629 16.60 1.61 38.28
CA MET A 629 17.97 1.52 37.76
C MET A 629 18.97 2.37 38.56
N GLN A 630 18.57 3.56 39.01
CA GLN A 630 19.44 4.48 39.77
C GLN A 630 19.62 4.10 41.25
N SER A 631 19.06 2.99 41.72
CA SER A 631 19.19 2.56 43.11
C SER A 631 20.65 2.20 43.45
N GLU A 632 21.08 2.53 44.67
CA GLU A 632 22.43 2.26 45.16
C GLU A 632 22.90 0.82 44.94
N SER A 633 22.05 -0.15 45.27
CA SER A 633 22.36 -1.58 45.12
C SER A 633 22.66 -1.97 43.67
N VAL A 634 22.01 -1.33 42.71
CA VAL A 634 22.15 -1.62 41.27
C VAL A 634 23.46 -1.04 40.76
N VAL A 635 23.74 0.22 41.10
CA VAL A 635 25.02 0.89 40.75
C VAL A 635 26.20 0.12 41.34
N PHE A 636 26.12 -0.30 42.60
CA PHE A 636 27.18 -1.09 43.24
C PHE A 636 27.36 -2.46 42.58
N SER A 637 26.26 -3.12 42.22
CA SER A 637 26.33 -4.41 41.53
C SER A 637 26.95 -4.30 40.14
N LEU A 638 26.60 -3.25 39.39
CA LEU A 638 27.19 -2.99 38.06
C LEU A 638 28.70 -2.69 38.16
N LEU A 639 29.11 -1.87 39.14
CA LEU A 639 30.53 -1.61 39.39
C LEU A 639 31.28 -2.90 39.76
N GLY A 640 30.71 -3.74 40.63
CA GLY A 640 31.30 -5.03 40.99
C GLY A 640 31.43 -5.99 39.81
N LEU A 641 30.48 -5.98 38.87
CA LEU A 641 30.52 -6.83 37.68
C LEU A 641 31.62 -6.46 36.68
N LEU A 642 32.08 -5.21 36.66
CA LEU A 642 33.13 -4.78 35.72
C LEU A 642 34.41 -5.63 35.83
N PHE A 643 34.73 -6.19 37.00
CA PHE A 643 35.94 -7.01 37.18
C PHE A 643 35.80 -8.47 36.73
N VAL A 644 34.57 -8.99 36.69
CA VAL A 644 34.30 -10.43 36.48
C VAL A 644 33.63 -10.69 35.13
N ALA A 645 33.09 -9.66 34.49
CA ALA A 645 32.42 -9.74 33.20
C ALA A 645 33.41 -9.92 32.02
N SER A 646 32.92 -10.48 30.92
CA SER A 646 33.67 -10.53 29.64
C SER A 646 33.90 -9.12 29.08
N PRO A 647 34.90 -8.92 28.19
CA PRO A 647 35.17 -7.61 27.60
C PRO A 647 33.93 -6.95 26.96
N GLN A 648 33.15 -7.68 26.17
CA GLN A 648 31.93 -7.15 25.55
C GLN A 648 30.87 -6.72 26.58
N CYS A 649 30.76 -7.48 27.67
CA CYS A 649 29.86 -7.15 28.77
C CYS A 649 30.38 -5.94 29.57
N GLN A 650 31.70 -5.82 29.79
CA GLN A 650 32.33 -4.65 30.44
C GLN A 650 32.02 -3.36 29.68
N ALA A 651 32.20 -3.34 28.35
CA ALA A 651 31.87 -2.18 27.52
C ALA A 651 30.39 -1.79 27.65
N SER A 652 29.51 -2.79 27.62
CA SER A 652 28.06 -2.59 27.80
C SER A 652 27.73 -2.04 29.19
N ILE A 653 28.38 -2.54 30.26
CA ILE A 653 28.19 -2.03 31.63
C ILE A 653 28.67 -0.59 31.77
N LEU A 654 29.82 -0.23 31.20
CA LEU A 654 30.29 1.16 31.16
C LEU A 654 29.30 2.06 30.42
N ARG A 655 28.70 1.57 29.32
CA ARG A 655 27.64 2.28 28.60
C ARG A 655 26.36 2.45 29.44
N ILE A 656 25.96 1.43 30.22
CA ILE A 656 24.84 1.53 31.17
C ILE A 656 25.12 2.61 32.21
N LEU A 657 26.27 2.55 32.88
CA LEU A 657 26.64 3.50 33.92
C LEU A 657 26.72 4.94 33.37
N TYR A 658 27.26 5.12 32.17
CA TYR A 658 27.26 6.40 31.47
C TYR A 658 25.85 6.90 31.13
N GLY A 659 24.99 6.05 30.56
CA GLY A 659 23.61 6.42 30.23
C GLY A 659 22.83 6.84 31.48
N MET A 660 23.01 6.10 32.59
CA MET A 660 22.43 6.43 33.88
C MET A 660 22.94 7.76 34.44
N ALA A 661 24.26 7.98 34.40
CA ALA A 661 24.89 9.20 34.89
C ALA A 661 24.59 10.42 34.02
N SER A 662 24.18 10.22 32.76
CA SER A 662 23.84 11.29 31.82
C SER A 662 22.37 11.70 31.82
N SER A 663 21.48 10.91 32.43
CA SER A 663 20.05 11.23 32.47
C SER A 663 19.77 12.44 33.37
N PRO A 664 18.97 13.43 32.93
CA PRO A 664 18.66 14.62 33.73
C PRO A 664 18.05 14.32 35.10
N GLN A 665 17.29 13.22 35.24
CA GLN A 665 16.60 12.87 36.49
C GLN A 665 17.43 11.94 37.39
N ALA A 666 18.30 11.12 36.81
CA ALA A 666 19.06 10.10 37.54
C ALA A 666 20.52 10.53 37.84
N ALA A 667 21.09 11.45 37.07
CA ALA A 667 22.52 11.78 37.07
C ALA A 667 23.07 12.08 38.46
N GLU A 668 22.38 12.91 39.26
CA GLU A 668 22.83 13.30 40.59
C GLU A 668 22.92 12.10 41.54
N SER A 669 21.88 11.26 41.57
CA SER A 669 21.82 10.08 42.42
C SER A 669 22.88 9.07 42.00
N VAL A 670 22.99 8.77 40.70
CA VAL A 670 23.92 7.79 40.16
C VAL A 670 25.35 8.21 40.40
N ALA A 671 25.70 9.46 40.11
CA ALA A 671 27.03 9.99 40.35
C ALA A 671 27.39 9.94 41.85
N THR A 672 26.43 10.27 42.73
CA THR A 672 26.61 10.18 44.18
C THR A 672 26.83 8.74 44.64
N HIS A 673 26.09 7.77 44.10
CA HIS A 673 26.31 6.35 44.41
C HIS A 673 27.67 5.87 43.89
N ILE A 674 28.09 6.25 42.67
CA ILE A 674 29.43 5.90 42.17
C ILE A 674 30.52 6.46 43.08
N LYS A 675 30.38 7.72 43.54
CA LYS A 675 31.31 8.35 44.47
C LYS A 675 31.34 7.64 45.84
N ASN A 676 30.17 7.32 46.40
CA ASN A 676 30.06 6.75 47.75
C ASN A 676 30.39 5.26 47.80
N SER A 677 30.43 4.57 46.66
CA SER A 677 30.96 3.22 46.56
C SER A 677 32.44 3.22 46.96
N ALA A 678 32.83 2.30 47.86
CA ALA A 678 34.15 2.30 48.50
C ALA A 678 35.34 2.46 47.52
N ASP A 679 35.22 1.90 46.32
CA ASP A 679 36.22 2.03 45.24
C ASP A 679 35.57 2.30 43.87
N GLY A 680 34.41 2.97 43.83
CA GLY A 680 33.64 3.16 42.59
C GLY A 680 34.40 3.91 41.49
N ILE A 681 35.00 5.06 41.83
CA ILE A 681 35.84 5.83 40.89
C ILE A 681 37.09 5.02 40.50
N LYS A 682 37.76 4.39 41.47
CA LYS A 682 38.95 3.56 41.23
C LYS A 682 38.68 2.36 40.32
N THR A 683 37.46 1.84 40.34
CA THR A 683 37.02 0.73 39.47
C THR A 683 36.97 1.16 38.01
N ILE A 684 36.64 2.43 37.72
CA ILE A 684 36.47 2.95 36.36
C ILE A 684 37.82 3.38 35.76
N ILE A 685 38.74 3.91 36.58
CA ILE A 685 40.03 4.46 36.13
C ILE A 685 40.84 3.52 35.21
N PRO A 686 40.99 2.20 35.49
CA PRO A 686 41.75 1.30 34.63
C PRO A 686 41.23 1.22 33.18
N PHE A 687 39.94 1.49 32.97
CA PHE A 687 39.34 1.44 31.63
C PHE A 687 39.72 2.62 30.73
N LEU A 688 40.37 3.67 31.27
CA LEU A 688 40.92 4.77 30.46
C LEU A 688 42.07 4.33 29.55
N GLU A 689 42.74 3.22 29.88
CA GLU A 689 43.89 2.66 29.15
C GLU A 689 43.58 1.29 28.54
N TYR A 690 42.31 0.92 28.50
CA TYR A 690 41.89 -0.38 27.97
C TYR A 690 42.25 -0.51 26.47
N PRO A 691 42.66 -1.70 25.97
CA PRO A 691 43.12 -1.84 24.58
C PRO A 691 42.04 -1.52 23.54
N GLU A 692 40.78 -1.83 23.80
CA GLU A 692 39.65 -1.59 22.90
C GLU A 692 39.06 -0.18 23.07
N ASP A 693 38.80 0.48 21.93
CA ASP A 693 38.29 1.85 21.87
C ASP A 693 36.94 2.01 22.57
N GLU A 694 36.05 1.02 22.49
CA GLU A 694 34.69 1.11 23.03
C GLU A 694 34.70 1.32 24.56
N HIS A 695 35.51 0.54 25.28
CA HIS A 695 35.68 0.67 26.73
C HIS A 695 36.21 2.04 27.10
N ARG A 696 37.28 2.48 26.41
CA ARG A 696 37.88 3.78 26.67
C ARG A 696 36.86 4.90 26.45
N ILE A 697 36.16 4.91 25.31
CA ILE A 697 35.16 5.93 24.99
C ILE A 697 34.12 6.07 26.10
N TYR A 698 33.55 4.98 26.60
CA TYR A 698 32.54 5.07 27.67
C TYR A 698 33.14 5.37 29.04
N ALA A 699 34.37 4.92 29.33
CA ALA A 699 35.09 5.31 30.54
C ALA A 699 35.38 6.82 30.58
N PHE A 700 35.90 7.38 29.47
CA PHE A 700 36.12 8.83 29.30
C PHE A 700 34.82 9.61 29.47
N LYS A 701 33.74 9.21 28.81
CA LYS A 701 32.44 9.87 28.92
C LYS A 701 31.86 9.82 30.33
N LEU A 702 31.95 8.67 31.01
CA LEU A 702 31.48 8.51 32.38
C LEU A 702 32.30 9.40 33.33
N ILE A 703 33.63 9.37 33.23
CA ILE A 703 34.51 10.19 34.08
C ILE A 703 34.27 11.68 33.83
N ARG A 704 34.06 12.11 32.58
CA ARG A 704 33.68 13.50 32.26
C ARG A 704 32.42 13.94 33.00
N VAL A 705 31.35 13.13 32.94
CA VAL A 705 30.09 13.47 33.63
C VAL A 705 30.28 13.51 35.15
N LEU A 706 31.15 12.65 35.70
CA LEU A 706 31.48 12.66 37.12
C LEU A 706 32.34 13.89 37.52
N THR A 707 33.27 14.35 36.67
CA THR A 707 34.10 15.53 36.99
C THR A 707 33.29 16.83 37.02
N GLU A 708 32.22 16.94 36.24
CA GLU A 708 31.31 18.10 36.29
C GLU A 708 30.66 18.29 37.67
N ARG A 709 30.52 17.22 38.46
CA ARG A 709 29.88 17.24 39.79
C ARG A 709 30.87 17.10 40.95
N PHE A 710 31.87 16.23 40.79
CA PHE A 710 32.78 15.80 41.86
C PHE A 710 34.25 16.00 41.49
N GLY A 711 34.58 17.08 40.78
CA GLY A 711 35.95 17.35 40.31
C GLY A 711 37.03 17.23 41.39
N HIS A 712 36.77 17.69 42.62
CA HIS A 712 37.71 17.55 43.75
C HIS A 712 37.94 16.10 44.16
N ASP A 713 36.89 15.30 44.29
CA ASP A 713 37.00 13.90 44.68
C ASP A 713 37.70 13.09 43.57
N LEU A 714 37.40 13.35 42.29
CA LEU A 714 38.08 12.70 41.18
C LEU A 714 39.55 13.10 41.08
N ALA A 715 39.89 14.35 41.39
CA ALA A 715 41.29 14.78 41.45
C ALA A 715 42.11 14.00 42.48
N LEU A 716 41.53 13.67 43.64
CA LEU A 716 42.21 12.87 44.68
C LEU A 716 42.55 11.45 44.23
N GLU A 717 41.77 10.89 43.29
CA GLU A 717 41.97 9.52 42.78
C GLU A 717 42.83 9.48 41.50
N LEU A 718 42.69 10.49 40.63
CA LEU A 718 43.42 10.56 39.35
C LEU A 718 44.88 10.99 39.51
N LYS A 719 45.18 11.87 40.49
CA LYS A 719 46.54 12.38 40.74
C LYS A 719 47.53 11.29 41.17
N PRO A 720 47.23 10.43 42.17
CA PRO A 720 48.15 9.37 42.59
C PRO A 720 48.41 8.32 41.51
N SER A 721 47.51 8.22 40.53
CA SER A 721 47.54 7.24 39.44
C SER A 721 48.20 7.78 38.15
N ASP A 722 48.82 8.96 38.22
CA ASP A 722 49.44 9.71 37.10
C ASP A 722 48.53 9.86 35.86
N LYS A 723 47.21 9.93 36.08
CA LYS A 723 46.24 10.00 34.98
C LYS A 723 46.17 11.39 34.36
N LEU A 724 46.64 12.44 35.02
CA LEU A 724 46.68 13.78 34.44
C LEU A 724 47.62 13.84 33.23
N SER A 725 48.79 13.21 33.33
CA SER A 725 49.76 13.07 32.25
C SER A 725 49.17 12.26 31.09
N LEU A 726 48.52 11.13 31.41
CA LEU A 726 47.82 10.30 30.41
C LEU A 726 46.76 11.09 29.63
N LEU A 727 45.91 11.86 30.33
CA LEU A 727 44.86 12.67 29.68
C LEU A 727 45.45 13.69 28.71
N LYS A 728 46.57 14.32 29.10
CA LYS A 728 47.32 15.24 28.23
C LYS A 728 47.92 14.51 27.03
N GLU A 729 48.55 13.36 27.22
CA GLU A 729 49.12 12.56 26.14
C GLU A 729 48.05 12.14 25.13
N LYS A 730 46.88 11.70 25.61
CA LYS A 730 45.74 11.32 24.76
C LYS A 730 45.19 12.48 23.92
N LEU A 731 45.27 13.71 24.41
CA LEU A 731 44.92 14.91 23.63
C LEU A 731 45.88 15.16 22.47
N LEU A 732 47.17 14.89 22.68
CA LEU A 732 48.24 15.12 21.72
C LEU A 732 48.45 13.94 20.77
N ASP A 733 47.96 12.75 21.12
CA ASP A 733 48.11 11.52 20.34
C ASP A 733 47.23 11.52 19.09
N ASP A 734 47.84 11.49 17.90
CA ASP A 734 47.12 11.43 16.63
C ASP A 734 46.30 10.14 16.44
N GLN A 735 46.62 9.05 17.16
CA GLN A 735 45.89 7.78 17.08
C GLN A 735 44.61 7.75 17.93
N SER A 736 44.48 8.64 18.92
CA SER A 736 43.31 8.72 19.78
C SER A 736 42.09 9.28 19.03
N THR A 737 40.90 8.75 19.32
CA THR A 737 39.67 9.15 18.64
C THR A 737 39.26 10.57 19.02
N ASP A 738 38.54 11.28 18.13
CA ASP A 738 38.05 12.64 18.40
C ASP A 738 37.16 12.71 19.66
N SER A 739 36.40 11.64 19.97
CA SER A 739 35.58 11.57 21.18
C SER A 739 36.46 11.55 22.42
N GLU A 740 37.42 10.62 22.48
CA GLU A 740 38.37 10.51 23.60
C GLU A 740 39.12 11.81 23.82
N LYS A 741 39.60 12.45 22.75
CA LYS A 741 40.25 13.76 22.86
C LYS A 741 39.30 14.81 23.45
N SER A 742 38.07 14.91 22.95
CA SER A 742 37.14 15.93 23.45
C SER A 742 36.76 15.69 24.92
N ASP A 743 36.57 14.44 25.31
CA ASP A 743 36.22 14.07 26.68
C ASP A 743 37.43 14.22 27.62
N ALA A 744 38.65 13.87 27.19
CA ALA A 744 39.89 14.12 27.94
C ALA A 744 40.11 15.61 28.20
N ALA A 745 39.85 16.48 27.22
CA ALA A 745 39.93 17.93 27.40
C ALA A 745 38.93 18.42 28.45
N CYS A 746 37.69 17.94 28.38
CA CYS A 746 36.65 18.30 29.36
C CYS A 746 36.96 17.78 30.77
N ILE A 747 37.52 16.57 30.89
CA ILE A 747 37.94 16.02 32.18
C ILE A 747 39.01 16.91 32.80
N LEU A 748 40.10 17.20 32.08
CA LEU A 748 41.17 18.06 32.59
C LEU A 748 40.69 19.48 32.92
N ALA A 749 39.78 20.03 32.10
CA ALA A 749 39.16 21.33 32.36
C ALA A 749 38.37 21.38 33.68
N ASN A 750 37.66 20.31 34.03
CA ASN A 750 36.79 20.26 35.21
C ASN A 750 37.52 19.88 36.51
N LEU A 751 38.78 19.44 36.43
CA LEU A 751 39.56 19.04 37.60
C LEU A 751 40.21 20.26 38.26
N PRO A 752 40.18 20.39 39.60
CA PRO A 752 40.92 21.43 40.30
C PRO A 752 42.43 21.15 40.24
N LEU A 753 43.15 22.05 39.57
CA LEU A 753 44.60 22.04 39.45
C LEU A 753 45.20 23.14 40.32
N SER A 754 46.30 22.82 41.01
CA SER A 754 47.14 23.80 41.70
C SER A 754 48.00 24.58 40.69
N GLU A 755 48.51 25.75 41.07
CA GLU A 755 49.42 26.55 40.22
C GLU A 755 50.64 25.74 39.75
N ASP A 756 51.21 24.90 40.63
CA ASP A 756 52.34 24.03 40.28
C ASP A 756 51.95 22.97 39.23
N GLU A 757 50.75 22.39 39.32
CA GLU A 757 50.24 21.43 38.34
C GLU A 757 49.90 22.09 37.00
N VAL A 758 49.35 23.31 37.01
CA VAL A 758 49.14 24.09 35.77
C VAL A 758 50.49 24.34 35.09
N LYS A 759 51.52 24.66 35.85
CA LYS A 759 52.88 24.89 35.33
C LYS A 759 53.55 23.62 34.82
N THR A 760 53.55 22.56 35.63
CA THR A 760 54.32 21.33 35.36
C THR A 760 53.62 20.39 34.38
N ILE A 761 52.29 20.24 34.51
CA ILE A 761 51.50 19.29 33.71
C ILE A 761 51.00 19.96 32.44
N LEU A 762 50.36 21.13 32.52
CA LEU A 762 49.89 21.82 31.31
C LEU A 762 51.07 22.54 30.65
N GLY A 763 51.61 23.59 31.28
CA GLY A 763 52.80 24.32 30.83
C GLY A 763 52.61 25.12 29.53
N ALA A 764 53.58 25.96 29.20
CA ALA A 764 53.50 26.93 28.10
C ALA A 764 53.35 26.28 26.70
N SER A 765 54.03 25.14 26.46
CA SER A 765 53.95 24.45 25.17
C SER A 765 52.57 23.84 24.90
N PHE A 766 51.93 23.29 25.94
CA PHE A 766 50.57 22.77 25.82
C PHE A 766 49.56 23.91 25.69
N PHE A 767 49.74 25.02 26.41
CA PHE A 767 48.93 26.21 26.23
C PHE A 767 48.92 26.69 24.77
N GLN A 768 50.11 26.81 24.17
CA GLN A 768 50.26 27.17 22.76
C GLN A 768 49.48 26.20 21.86
N TRP A 769 49.61 24.89 22.12
CA TRP A 769 48.86 23.87 21.38
C TRP A 769 47.34 24.02 21.56
N THR A 770 46.85 24.28 22.77
CA THR A 770 45.43 24.48 23.09
C THR A 770 44.86 25.66 22.29
N VAL A 771 45.56 26.79 22.29
CA VAL A 771 45.17 28.00 21.53
C VAL A 771 45.15 27.74 20.02
N MET A 772 46.20 27.11 19.48
CA MET A 772 46.30 26.84 18.05
C MET A 772 45.23 25.85 17.58
N THR A 773 44.93 24.85 18.40
CA THR A 773 43.88 23.86 18.12
C THR A 773 42.50 24.50 18.14
N LEU A 774 42.21 25.35 19.13
CA LEU A 774 40.94 26.10 19.19
C LEU A 774 40.72 26.97 17.95
N LYS A 775 41.75 27.73 17.52
CA LYS A 775 41.71 28.54 16.29
C LYS A 775 41.52 27.70 15.02
N LYS A 776 42.12 26.50 14.96
CA LYS A 776 41.92 25.55 13.86
C LYS A 776 40.48 25.06 13.80
N GLN A 777 39.85 24.78 14.94
CA GLN A 777 38.45 24.32 14.99
C GLN A 777 37.45 25.37 14.51
N GLN A 778 37.67 26.64 14.85
CA GLN A 778 36.82 27.75 14.38
C GLN A 778 36.80 27.87 12.85
N ARG A 779 37.98 27.72 12.20
CA ARG A 779 38.11 27.79 10.74
C ARG A 779 37.38 26.67 9.99
N ILE A 780 37.16 25.52 10.65
CA ILE A 780 36.51 24.34 10.07
C ILE A 780 34.98 24.39 10.23
N SER A 781 34.45 25.18 11.19
CA SER A 781 33.03 25.14 11.59
C SER A 781 32.01 25.73 10.61
N ASN A 782 32.42 26.18 9.42
CA ASN A 782 31.51 26.61 8.33
C ASN A 782 30.82 25.44 7.59
N GLY A 783 30.84 24.22 8.13
CA GLY A 783 30.23 23.00 7.57
C GLY A 783 29.47 22.16 8.60
N ARG A 784 28.61 21.24 8.12
CA ARG A 784 27.53 20.48 8.83
C ARG A 784 27.92 19.58 10.04
N THR A 785 29.10 19.69 10.64
CA THR A 785 29.55 18.88 11.79
C THR A 785 29.48 19.65 13.12
N SER A 786 28.29 20.13 13.53
CA SER A 786 28.16 21.12 14.63
C SER A 786 28.23 20.56 16.07
N ARG A 787 28.02 19.25 16.30
CA ARG A 787 27.93 18.73 17.69
C ARG A 787 29.29 18.41 18.32
N ARG A 788 30.22 17.83 17.56
CA ARG A 788 31.52 17.30 18.02
C ARG A 788 32.62 18.36 18.13
N THR A 789 32.59 19.35 17.24
CA THR A 789 33.46 20.53 17.29
C THR A 789 33.22 21.38 18.53
N SER A 790 31.99 21.34 19.07
CA SER A 790 31.61 22.08 20.28
C SER A 790 32.13 21.46 21.57
N SER A 791 32.12 20.13 21.75
CA SER A 791 32.61 19.52 23.01
C SER A 791 34.12 19.67 23.16
N MET A 792 34.86 19.60 22.05
CA MET A 792 36.29 19.93 22.09
C MET A 792 36.51 21.41 22.42
N ALA A 793 35.75 22.33 21.81
CA ALA A 793 35.87 23.75 22.12
C ALA A 793 35.57 24.04 23.61
N GLU A 794 34.54 23.39 24.18
CA GLU A 794 34.24 23.44 25.62
C GLU A 794 35.44 23.02 26.46
N GLY A 795 36.02 21.84 26.17
CA GLY A 795 37.19 21.34 26.90
C GLY A 795 38.43 22.23 26.74
N LEU A 796 38.73 22.71 25.53
CA LEU A 796 39.88 23.59 25.29
C LEU A 796 39.73 24.94 26.00
N LEU A 797 38.53 25.53 26.01
CA LEU A 797 38.28 26.77 26.75
C LEU A 797 38.39 26.56 28.25
N GLY A 798 37.85 25.46 28.77
CA GLY A 798 37.98 25.11 30.18
C GLY A 798 39.44 24.88 30.58
N LEU A 799 40.26 24.26 29.72
CA LEU A 799 41.71 24.17 29.93
C LEU A 799 42.39 25.54 30.01
N LEU A 800 41.97 26.49 29.16
CA LEU A 800 42.49 27.86 29.18
C LEU A 800 42.09 28.61 30.47
N LEU A 801 40.95 28.27 31.09
CA LEU A 801 40.54 28.87 32.37
C LEU A 801 41.55 28.61 33.49
N HIS A 802 42.18 27.44 33.52
CA HIS A 802 43.24 27.15 34.51
C HIS A 802 44.39 28.18 34.46
N PHE A 803 44.74 28.65 33.26
CA PHE A 803 45.76 29.68 33.08
C PHE A 803 45.26 31.08 33.44
N THR A 804 43.97 31.37 33.26
CA THR A 804 43.39 32.67 33.67
C THR A 804 43.33 32.87 35.18
N MET A 805 43.41 31.77 35.95
CA MET A 805 43.37 31.79 37.41
C MET A 805 44.76 31.79 38.04
N SER A 806 45.84 31.61 37.26
CA SER A 806 47.22 31.64 37.76
C SER A 806 47.81 33.05 37.70
N LEU A 807 48.45 33.49 38.78
CA LEU A 807 49.09 34.81 38.88
C LEU A 807 50.62 34.76 38.70
N ASP A 808 51.16 33.64 38.24
CA ASP A 808 52.59 33.52 37.98
C ASP A 808 52.99 34.28 36.70
N GLN A 809 54.18 34.89 36.73
CA GLN A 809 54.65 35.77 35.65
C GLN A 809 54.78 35.03 34.31
N GLU A 810 55.16 33.75 34.33
CA GLU A 810 55.35 32.95 33.12
C GLU A 810 54.02 32.68 32.42
N THR A 811 52.96 32.35 33.17
CA THR A 811 51.61 32.23 32.64
C THR A 811 51.07 33.57 32.15
N ILE A 812 51.31 34.66 32.87
CA ILE A 812 50.89 36.01 32.45
C ILE A 812 51.54 36.39 31.11
N ASP A 813 52.85 36.15 30.96
CA ASP A 813 53.57 36.46 29.72
C ASP A 813 52.98 35.69 28.53
N VAL A 814 52.63 34.42 28.73
CA VAL A 814 52.01 33.57 27.70
C VAL A 814 50.56 34.00 27.38
N VAL A 815 49.77 34.37 28.39
CA VAL A 815 48.41 34.93 28.22
C VAL A 815 48.45 36.20 27.37
N MET A 816 49.45 37.05 27.61
CA MET A 816 49.69 38.29 26.87
C MET A 816 50.16 38.03 25.43
N GLU A 817 51.14 37.13 25.24
CA GLU A 817 51.72 36.78 23.93
C GLU A 817 50.65 36.26 22.95
N TYR A 818 49.78 35.38 23.40
CA TYR A 818 48.78 34.70 22.56
C TYR A 818 47.43 35.42 22.48
N GLN A 819 47.28 36.57 23.15
CA GLN A 819 46.07 37.39 23.14
C GLN A 819 44.82 36.64 23.62
N LEU A 820 44.92 36.04 24.81
CA LEU A 820 43.88 35.14 25.33
C LEU A 820 42.52 35.83 25.55
N MET A 821 42.50 37.11 25.95
CA MET A 821 41.25 37.85 26.13
C MET A 821 40.51 38.03 24.80
N THR A 822 41.23 38.30 23.70
CA THR A 822 40.65 38.33 22.35
C THR A 822 40.04 36.98 21.98
N ILE A 823 40.74 35.87 22.26
CA ILE A 823 40.26 34.51 21.95
C ILE A 823 38.93 34.20 22.66
N PHE A 824 38.82 34.51 23.96
CA PHE A 824 37.57 34.35 24.69
C PHE A 824 36.47 35.26 24.15
N CYS A 825 36.79 36.52 23.82
CA CYS A 825 35.85 37.46 23.23
C CYS A 825 35.25 36.95 21.91
N GLU A 826 36.08 36.38 21.03
CA GLU A 826 35.63 35.77 19.76
C GLU A 826 34.63 34.61 19.98
N GLN A 827 34.63 33.95 21.15
CA GLN A 827 33.73 32.83 21.45
C GLN A 827 32.34 33.27 21.90
N LEU A 828 32.14 34.56 22.19
CA LEU A 828 30.84 35.10 22.59
C LEU A 828 29.87 35.30 21.41
N SER A 829 30.28 34.93 20.19
CA SER A 829 29.43 35.05 19.00
C SER A 829 28.09 34.32 19.14
N PHE A 830 27.03 34.84 18.52
CA PHE A 830 25.68 34.29 18.63
C PHE A 830 25.57 32.82 18.17
N ALA A 831 26.46 32.38 17.27
CA ALA A 831 26.51 31.03 16.72
C ALA A 831 27.14 29.98 17.66
N ALA A 832 27.77 30.40 18.76
CA ALA A 832 28.37 29.48 19.72
C ALA A 832 27.31 28.78 20.60
N LYS A 833 27.64 27.60 21.12
CA LYS A 833 26.76 26.91 22.10
C LYS A 833 26.78 27.62 23.46
N PRO A 834 25.71 27.49 24.27
CA PRO A 834 25.64 28.15 25.59
C PRO A 834 26.85 27.88 26.48
N LYS A 835 27.28 26.62 26.64
CA LYS A 835 28.43 26.29 27.50
C LYS A 835 29.74 26.93 27.05
N VAL A 836 29.95 27.08 25.73
CA VAL A 836 31.12 27.77 25.16
C VAL A 836 31.08 29.26 25.51
N LYS A 837 29.92 29.92 25.38
CA LYS A 837 29.73 31.32 25.76
C LYS A 837 29.94 31.54 27.26
N GLU A 838 29.39 30.64 28.09
CA GLU A 838 29.55 30.66 29.54
C GLU A 838 31.03 30.59 29.92
N LEU A 839 31.77 29.58 29.46
CA LEU A 839 33.20 29.42 29.74
C LEU A 839 34.01 30.61 29.25
N ALA A 840 33.68 31.16 28.08
CA ALA A 840 34.35 32.33 27.56
C ALA A 840 34.13 33.59 28.39
N ALA A 841 32.89 33.84 28.83
CA ALA A 841 32.59 34.95 29.73
C ALA A 841 33.30 34.78 31.09
N VAL A 842 33.39 33.56 31.63
CA VAL A 842 34.18 33.26 32.83
C VAL A 842 35.67 33.56 32.61
N GLY A 843 36.23 33.20 31.45
CA GLY A 843 37.63 33.51 31.12
C GLY A 843 37.89 35.02 31.05
N LEU A 844 36.98 35.79 30.45
CA LEU A 844 37.05 37.25 30.40
C LEU A 844 36.96 37.88 31.79
N LYS A 845 36.08 37.35 32.65
CA LYS A 845 35.98 37.76 34.06
C LYS A 845 37.32 37.56 34.78
N ASN A 846 37.88 36.34 34.73
CA ASN A 846 39.12 35.99 35.40
C ASN A 846 40.30 36.87 34.94
N LEU A 847 40.45 37.08 33.63
CA LEU A 847 41.50 37.93 33.08
C LEU A 847 41.32 39.41 33.48
N SER A 848 40.08 39.89 33.53
CA SER A 848 39.80 41.25 34.00
C SER A 848 40.13 41.41 35.49
N GLU A 849 39.83 40.41 36.31
CA GLU A 849 40.22 40.37 37.73
C GLU A 849 41.73 40.36 37.91
N ALA A 850 42.45 39.51 37.18
CA ALA A 850 43.92 39.46 37.19
C ALA A 850 44.55 40.80 36.77
N GLY A 851 44.05 41.42 35.70
CA GLY A 851 44.50 42.74 35.23
C GLY A 851 44.41 43.84 36.28
N ARG A 852 43.40 43.79 37.15
CA ARG A 852 43.27 44.73 38.26
C ARG A 852 44.24 44.46 39.40
N LEU A 853 44.46 43.18 39.74
CA LEU A 853 45.41 42.81 40.80
C LEU A 853 46.85 43.18 40.42
N LEU A 854 47.16 43.14 39.12
CA LEU A 854 48.48 43.46 38.58
C LEU A 854 48.66 44.95 38.22
N ALA A 855 47.59 45.76 38.27
CA ALA A 855 47.68 47.18 38.01
C ALA A 855 48.51 47.86 39.12
N PRO A 856 49.51 48.69 38.78
CA PRO A 856 50.35 49.33 39.79
C PRO A 856 49.50 50.25 40.67
N ALA A 857 49.44 49.93 41.97
CA ALA A 857 48.86 50.82 42.97
C ALA A 857 49.78 52.04 43.13
N ASP A 858 49.23 53.23 42.85
CA ASP A 858 49.75 54.56 43.19
C ASP A 858 51.28 54.75 43.06
N SER A 859 51.75 55.04 41.84
CA SER A 859 53.00 55.80 41.69
C SER A 859 52.69 57.30 41.79
N GLU A 860 53.12 57.94 42.87
CA GLU A 860 53.20 59.41 42.97
C GLU A 860 53.93 59.97 41.72
N PRO A 861 53.47 61.10 41.16
CA PRO A 861 54.16 61.70 40.03
C PRO A 861 55.59 62.08 40.43
N LEU A 862 56.58 61.49 39.75
CA LEU A 862 57.99 61.88 39.92
C LEU A 862 58.13 63.40 39.66
N PRO A 863 58.84 64.16 40.53
CA PRO A 863 59.12 65.55 40.26
C PRO A 863 60.03 65.67 39.04
N PRO A 864 59.85 66.71 38.19
CA PRO A 864 60.66 66.87 37.01
C PRO A 864 62.12 67.17 37.40
N GLN A 865 63.02 66.21 37.20
CA GLN A 865 64.46 66.48 37.20
C GLN A 865 64.84 67.15 35.87
N GLY A 866 65.44 68.34 35.95
CA GLY A 866 66.15 68.95 34.83
C GLY A 866 66.01 70.46 34.76
N CYS A 867 67.01 71.18 35.29
CA CYS A 867 67.18 72.62 35.15
C CYS A 867 67.27 73.03 33.67
N CYS A 868 66.27 73.79 33.19
CA CYS A 868 66.31 74.85 32.17
C CYS A 868 64.95 74.95 31.44
N ALA A 869 63.99 75.65 32.03
CA ALA A 869 62.74 76.00 31.35
C ALA A 869 62.24 77.39 31.77
N SER A 870 63.02 78.42 31.46
CA SER A 870 62.57 79.83 31.60
C SER A 870 62.32 80.52 30.25
N LEU A 871 62.38 79.82 29.11
CA LEU A 871 62.35 80.49 27.79
C LEU A 871 61.58 79.79 26.66
N MET A 872 60.59 78.92 26.95
CA MET A 872 59.72 78.36 25.88
C MET A 872 58.23 78.52 26.23
N PHE A 873 57.78 79.78 26.26
CA PHE A 873 56.37 80.14 26.46
C PHE A 873 55.59 80.51 25.18
N LEU A 874 56.08 80.16 23.97
CA LEU A 874 55.40 80.61 22.74
C LEU A 874 55.09 79.56 21.66
N PHE A 875 55.45 78.29 21.82
CA PHE A 875 54.87 77.21 21.01
C PHE A 875 54.81 75.91 21.81
N ARG A 876 53.71 75.69 22.53
CA ARG A 876 53.38 74.39 23.13
C ARG A 876 52.06 73.91 22.55
N ARG A 877 52.13 73.08 21.50
CA ARG A 877 51.07 72.09 21.26
C ARG A 877 50.94 71.30 22.55
N ALA A 878 49.73 71.16 23.07
CA ALA A 878 49.45 70.17 24.09
C ALA A 878 49.92 68.82 23.56
N SER A 879 51.01 68.30 24.11
CA SER A 879 51.28 66.87 24.05
C SER A 879 50.09 66.19 24.73
N PRO A 880 49.41 65.23 24.08
CA PRO A 880 48.31 64.52 24.73
C PRO A 880 48.88 63.86 25.98
N GLU A 881 48.25 64.12 27.13
CA GLU A 881 48.51 63.31 28.33
C GLU A 881 48.33 61.83 27.94
N PRO A 882 49.20 60.92 28.42
CA PRO A 882 49.02 59.49 28.17
C PRO A 882 47.61 59.13 28.64
N SER A 883 46.80 58.60 27.72
CA SER A 883 45.39 58.28 27.98
C SER A 883 45.32 57.17 29.02
N THR A 884 45.18 57.55 30.29
CA THR A 884 44.95 56.61 31.38
C THR A 884 43.63 55.89 31.12
N CYS A 885 43.62 54.56 31.19
CA CYS A 885 42.40 53.77 31.02
C CYS A 885 41.35 54.22 32.06
N PRO A 886 40.09 54.48 31.67
CA PRO A 886 39.06 54.95 32.60
C PRO A 886 38.69 53.90 33.67
N ILE A 887 39.02 52.62 33.44
CA ILE A 887 38.74 51.49 34.34
C ILE A 887 39.89 51.26 35.32
N HIS A 888 41.13 51.21 34.83
CA HIS A 888 42.33 50.91 35.65
C HIS A 888 43.08 52.15 36.15
N ASN A 889 42.74 53.34 35.64
CA ASN A 889 43.40 54.60 35.94
C ASN A 889 44.94 54.59 35.70
N ALA A 890 45.41 53.70 34.84
CA ALA A 890 46.81 53.51 34.43
C ALA A 890 46.89 53.24 32.92
N SER A 891 48.09 53.32 32.32
CA SER A 891 48.28 52.92 30.92
C SER A 891 48.03 51.42 30.77
N CYS A 892 47.10 51.06 29.88
CA CYS A 892 46.79 49.68 29.54
C CYS A 892 47.40 49.26 28.19
N GLU A 893 48.38 50.02 27.65
CA GLU A 893 49.03 49.70 26.36
C GLU A 893 49.76 48.35 26.43
N ASN A 894 50.53 48.11 27.49
CA ASN A 894 51.25 46.85 27.69
C ASN A 894 50.37 45.72 28.26
N ASN A 895 49.21 46.03 28.86
CA ASN A 895 48.31 45.07 29.54
C ASN A 895 46.92 45.00 28.88
N SER A 896 46.83 45.26 27.57
CA SER A 896 45.55 45.34 26.85
C SER A 896 44.72 44.05 26.96
N GLN A 897 45.39 42.89 27.01
CA GLN A 897 44.78 41.56 27.16
C GLN A 897 44.26 41.24 28.57
N LEU A 898 44.36 42.18 29.51
CA LEU A 898 43.76 42.07 30.84
C LEU A 898 42.71 43.17 31.08
N CYS A 899 42.35 43.94 30.04
CA CYS A 899 41.41 45.04 30.10
C CYS A 899 40.26 44.85 29.11
N LEU A 900 39.05 44.61 29.63
CA LEU A 900 37.84 44.36 28.80
C LEU A 900 37.52 45.53 27.86
N LEU A 901 37.80 46.77 28.27
CA LEU A 901 37.56 47.95 27.44
C LEU A 901 38.54 48.02 26.26
N ASN A 902 39.84 47.90 26.52
CA ASN A 902 40.85 47.98 25.47
C ASN A 902 40.80 46.80 24.49
N SER A 903 40.36 45.63 24.96
CA SER A 903 40.15 44.45 24.11
C SER A 903 38.77 44.42 23.43
N ASN A 904 37.97 45.49 23.52
CA ASN A 904 36.65 45.61 22.91
C ASN A 904 35.66 44.49 23.31
N CYS A 905 35.77 43.95 24.53
CA CYS A 905 34.95 42.83 25.00
C CYS A 905 33.60 43.26 25.59
N ILE A 906 33.43 44.54 25.94
CA ILE A 906 32.23 45.05 26.62
C ILE A 906 30.97 44.85 25.75
N ARG A 907 31.03 45.20 24.46
CA ARG A 907 29.86 45.10 23.59
C ARG A 907 29.43 43.64 23.35
N PRO A 908 30.32 42.70 23.02
CA PRO A 908 29.97 41.28 22.96
C PRO A 908 29.38 40.72 24.26
N LEU A 909 29.87 41.15 25.43
CA LEU A 909 29.30 40.77 26.73
C LEU A 909 27.88 41.32 26.94
N VAL A 910 27.61 42.54 26.48
CA VAL A 910 26.27 43.14 26.51
C VAL A 910 25.30 42.41 25.58
N ASP A 911 25.75 42.05 24.38
CA ASP A 911 24.91 41.38 23.38
C ASP A 911 24.42 40.00 23.89
N ILE A 912 25.20 39.29 24.71
CA ILE A 912 24.82 37.99 25.31
C ILE A 912 24.03 38.09 26.62
N LEU A 913 23.77 39.30 27.16
CA LEU A 913 22.87 39.47 28.31
C LEU A 913 21.43 39.02 28.00
N HIS A 914 21.07 38.96 26.72
CA HIS A 914 19.77 38.54 26.22
C HIS A 914 19.79 37.12 25.63
N ASP A 915 20.79 36.29 25.98
CA ASP A 915 20.86 34.89 25.55
C ASP A 915 19.72 34.05 26.17
N GLU A 916 19.35 32.91 25.58
CA GLU A 916 18.30 32.04 26.12
C GLU A 916 18.76 31.29 27.38
N ASP A 917 20.07 31.08 27.54
CA ASP A 917 20.64 30.34 28.67
C ASP A 917 20.99 31.26 29.85
N MET A 918 20.39 30.99 31.02
CA MET A 918 20.59 31.78 32.23
C MET A 918 22.03 31.74 32.75
N ASN A 919 22.78 30.63 32.57
CA ASN A 919 24.17 30.54 33.00
C ASN A 919 25.08 31.44 32.17
N VAL A 920 24.79 31.59 30.87
CA VAL A 920 25.48 32.53 29.99
C VAL A 920 25.24 33.97 30.46
N GLN A 921 23.98 34.30 30.74
CA GLN A 921 23.61 35.63 31.27
C GLN A 921 24.33 35.92 32.60
N ILE A 922 24.36 34.95 33.53
CA ILE A 922 25.06 35.10 34.81
C ILE A 922 26.56 35.36 34.59
N ALA A 923 27.22 34.54 33.77
CA ALA A 923 28.64 34.68 33.49
C ALA A 923 28.97 36.04 32.84
N ALA A 924 28.13 36.52 31.93
CA ALA A 924 28.28 37.83 31.30
C ALA A 924 28.16 38.98 32.32
N ILE A 925 27.17 38.93 33.20
CA ILE A 925 27.00 39.92 34.28
C ILE A 925 28.19 39.86 35.24
N GLU A 926 28.67 38.68 35.60
CA GLU A 926 29.84 38.57 36.47
C GLU A 926 31.09 39.15 35.82
N ALA A 927 31.31 38.94 34.52
CA ALA A 927 32.40 39.57 33.78
C ALA A 927 32.27 41.10 33.74
N LEU A 928 31.08 41.65 33.51
CA LEU A 928 30.84 43.10 33.53
C LEU A 928 30.95 43.70 34.93
N SER A 929 30.58 42.96 35.97
CA SER A 929 30.67 43.38 37.38
C SER A 929 32.10 43.70 37.80
N THR A 930 33.08 43.07 37.15
CA THR A 930 34.50 43.33 37.36
C THR A 930 34.88 44.81 37.13
N LEU A 931 34.09 45.53 36.33
CA LEU A 931 34.32 46.93 35.98
C LEU A 931 33.76 47.94 36.99
N VAL A 932 32.95 47.50 37.97
CA VAL A 932 32.17 48.38 38.88
C VAL A 932 32.47 48.08 40.35
N LEU A 933 33.74 47.96 40.75
CA LEU A 933 34.11 47.70 42.14
C LEU A 933 34.46 49.00 42.91
N ASP A 934 34.10 49.05 44.20
CA ASP A 934 34.09 50.26 45.06
C ASP A 934 35.49 50.82 45.43
N THR A 935 36.58 50.24 44.92
CA THR A 935 37.95 50.46 45.42
C THR A 935 38.83 51.39 44.59
N SER A 936 38.35 52.01 43.50
CA SER A 936 39.19 52.81 42.60
C SER A 936 38.91 54.33 42.64
N ASN A 937 39.99 55.14 42.63
CA ASN A 937 39.94 56.60 42.42
C ASN A 937 39.39 57.01 41.01
N GLY A 938 38.95 56.02 40.21
CA GLY A 938 38.34 56.16 38.90
C GLY A 938 36.89 55.67 38.82
N TYR A 939 36.25 55.29 39.94
CA TYR A 939 34.90 54.70 39.97
C TYR A 939 33.86 55.43 39.12
N LYS A 940 33.79 56.77 39.24
CA LYS A 940 32.89 57.60 38.42
C LYS A 940 33.19 57.49 36.92
N ARG A 941 34.48 57.50 36.54
CA ARG A 941 34.91 57.37 35.13
C ARG A 941 34.56 55.99 34.58
N ALA A 942 34.66 54.93 35.38
CA ALA A 942 34.26 53.58 34.98
C ALA A 942 32.74 53.50 34.74
N VAL A 943 31.92 54.04 35.65
CA VAL A 943 30.45 54.08 35.49
C VAL A 943 30.03 54.92 34.28
N ASP A 944 30.67 56.09 34.07
CA ASP A 944 30.41 56.94 32.89
C ASP A 944 30.76 56.22 31.58
N GLU A 945 31.82 55.39 31.57
CA GLU A 945 32.20 54.60 30.39
C GLU A 945 31.22 53.44 30.12
N LEU A 946 30.73 52.77 31.16
CA LEU A 946 29.70 51.73 31.03
C LEU A 946 28.38 52.29 30.51
N GLU A 947 28.03 53.52 30.89
CA GLU A 947 26.86 54.23 30.37
C GLU A 947 27.02 54.54 28.87
N LYS A 948 28.22 54.91 28.40
CA LYS A 948 28.50 55.12 26.96
C LYS A 948 28.35 53.85 26.13
N HIS A 949 28.71 52.71 26.72
CA HIS A 949 28.59 51.39 26.08
C HIS A 949 27.22 50.72 26.29
N ASP A 950 26.25 51.44 26.87
CA ASP A 950 24.87 50.99 27.08
C ASP A 950 24.73 49.76 28.01
N VAL A 951 25.73 49.51 28.84
CA VAL A 951 25.76 48.37 29.77
C VAL A 951 24.67 48.51 30.83
N ILE A 952 24.54 49.69 31.42
CA ILE A 952 23.59 49.95 32.53
C ILE A 952 22.14 49.83 32.04
N ALA A 953 21.82 50.37 30.85
CA ALA A 953 20.48 50.25 30.28
C ALA A 953 20.13 48.80 29.97
N SER A 954 21.05 48.05 29.36
CA SER A 954 20.86 46.63 29.02
C SER A 954 20.67 45.76 30.27
N VAL A 955 21.42 46.01 31.34
CA VAL A 955 21.25 45.28 32.62
C VAL A 955 19.93 45.65 33.30
N ILE A 956 19.46 46.90 33.18
CA ILE A 956 18.13 47.31 33.68
C ILE A 956 17.02 46.61 32.90
N GLU A 957 17.11 46.57 31.57
CA GLU A 957 16.14 45.87 30.71
C GLU A 957 16.02 44.40 31.12
N LEU A 958 17.14 43.68 31.17
CA LEU A 958 17.18 42.30 31.67
C LEU A 958 16.54 42.19 33.05
N PHE A 959 16.97 43.01 34.02
CA PHE A 959 16.46 42.97 35.40
C PHE A 959 14.94 43.13 35.51
N THR A 960 14.32 43.95 34.66
CA THR A 960 12.86 44.18 34.73
C THR A 960 12.02 42.94 34.42
N GLU A 961 12.61 41.93 33.77
CA GLU A 961 11.94 40.68 33.41
C GLU A 961 12.31 39.50 34.33
N LEU A 962 13.30 39.68 35.22
CA LEU A 962 13.84 38.59 36.05
C LEU A 962 12.95 38.21 37.24
N ARG A 963 12.83 36.90 37.44
CA ARG A 963 12.27 36.30 38.66
C ARG A 963 13.33 36.22 39.77
N PRO A 964 12.92 36.07 41.05
CA PRO A 964 13.86 35.88 42.16
C PRO A 964 14.85 34.73 41.94
N GLY A 965 16.15 35.02 42.04
CA GLY A 965 17.22 34.05 41.81
C GLY A 965 18.61 34.70 41.75
N LEU A 966 19.63 33.90 41.44
CA LEU A 966 21.03 34.34 41.40
C LEU A 966 21.26 35.43 40.33
N LEU A 967 20.69 35.29 39.13
CA LEU A 967 20.81 36.28 38.07
C LEU A 967 20.22 37.63 38.47
N GLN A 968 19.05 37.62 39.13
CA GLN A 968 18.41 38.84 39.66
C GLN A 968 19.31 39.55 40.67
N GLU A 969 19.93 38.79 41.59
CA GLU A 969 20.88 39.33 42.56
C GLU A 969 22.09 39.97 41.87
N ARG A 970 22.70 39.29 40.89
CA ARG A 970 23.88 39.78 40.16
C ARG A 970 23.58 41.03 39.32
N ALA A 971 22.48 41.05 38.58
CA ALA A 971 22.06 42.21 37.79
C ALA A 971 21.83 43.43 38.69
N LEU A 972 21.11 43.21 39.80
CA LEU A 972 20.77 44.25 40.75
C LEU A 972 22.01 44.83 41.46
N TRP A 973 23.02 44.00 41.71
CA TRP A 973 24.29 44.45 42.29
C TRP A 973 25.00 45.49 41.39
N ILE A 974 24.96 45.31 40.06
CA ILE A 974 25.51 46.29 39.10
C ILE A 974 24.65 47.57 39.09
N ILE A 975 23.32 47.42 39.02
CA ILE A 975 22.38 48.55 38.97
C ILE A 975 22.55 49.43 40.21
N GLU A 976 22.55 48.83 41.40
CA GLU A 976 22.69 49.56 42.68
C GLU A 976 23.96 50.41 42.70
N ARG A 977 25.07 49.87 42.19
CA ARG A 977 26.36 50.56 42.10
C ARG A 977 26.35 51.68 41.07
N ALA A 978 25.86 51.42 39.86
CA ALA A 978 25.74 52.46 38.84
C ALA A 978 24.94 53.67 39.35
N LEU A 979 23.90 53.43 40.16
CA LEU A 979 23.04 54.46 40.75
C LEU A 979 23.71 55.26 41.90
N ARG A 980 24.91 54.90 42.36
CA ARG A 980 25.69 55.74 43.30
C ARG A 980 26.25 57.00 42.64
N VAL A 981 26.34 57.01 41.31
CA VAL A 981 26.79 58.16 40.52
C VAL A 981 25.60 59.00 40.09
N ASP A 982 25.68 60.32 40.31
CA ASP A 982 24.56 61.25 40.08
C ASP A 982 23.99 61.22 38.64
N GLY A 983 24.84 60.94 37.63
CA GLY A 983 24.43 60.87 36.22
C GLY A 983 23.39 59.77 35.95
N PRO A 984 23.75 58.48 36.11
CA PRO A 984 22.80 57.36 36.00
C PRO A 984 21.62 57.48 36.97
N ALA A 985 21.85 57.90 38.22
CA ALA A 985 20.78 58.08 39.21
C ALA A 985 19.70 59.06 38.73
N HIS A 986 20.11 60.19 38.14
CA HIS A 986 19.18 61.16 37.58
C HIS A 986 18.46 60.61 36.34
N LYS A 987 19.20 59.99 35.41
CA LYS A 987 18.66 59.43 34.15
C LYS A 987 17.56 58.38 34.40
N TYR A 988 17.76 57.47 35.36
CA TYR A 988 16.85 56.35 35.61
C TYR A 988 15.81 56.62 36.72
N SER A 989 15.85 57.77 37.39
CA SER A 989 14.90 58.13 38.47
C SER A 989 13.42 58.12 38.09
N LEU A 990 13.11 58.36 36.81
CA LEU A 990 11.75 58.37 36.27
C LEU A 990 11.35 57.04 35.60
N ASN A 991 12.22 56.04 35.58
CA ASN A 991 11.94 54.75 34.97
C ASN A 991 11.02 53.91 35.87
N GLN A 992 9.71 53.93 35.58
CA GLN A 992 8.69 53.24 36.38
C GLN A 992 8.83 51.71 36.35
N SER A 993 9.32 51.11 35.26
CA SER A 993 9.51 49.65 35.19
C SER A 993 10.64 49.21 36.11
N LEU A 994 11.76 49.95 36.12
CA LEU A 994 12.87 49.73 37.05
C LEU A 994 12.41 49.86 38.51
N VAL A 995 11.70 50.94 38.86
CA VAL A 995 11.23 51.14 40.24
C VAL A 995 10.29 50.01 40.68
N ARG A 996 9.40 49.56 39.80
CA ARG A 996 8.51 48.44 40.08
C ARG A 996 9.29 47.14 40.31
N ALA A 997 10.25 46.82 39.45
CA ALA A 997 11.09 45.63 39.58
C ALA A 997 11.94 45.67 40.87
N LEU A 998 12.46 46.85 41.25
CA LEU A 998 13.20 47.06 42.50
C LEU A 998 12.30 46.83 43.73
N VAL A 999 11.07 47.33 43.73
CA VAL A 999 10.11 47.09 44.83
C VAL A 999 9.76 45.61 44.94
N GLU A 1000 9.60 44.92 43.81
CA GLU A 1000 9.32 43.49 43.77
C GLU A 1000 10.50 42.67 44.33
N ALA A 1001 11.73 42.98 43.90
CA ALA A 1001 12.94 42.37 44.44
C ALA A 1001 13.13 42.67 45.94
N PHE A 1002 12.79 43.87 46.41
CA PHE A 1002 12.82 44.22 47.85
C PHE A 1002 11.84 43.39 48.68
N LYS A 1003 10.65 43.08 48.14
CA LYS A 1003 9.65 42.27 48.84
C LYS A 1003 9.97 40.78 48.80
N HIS A 1004 10.32 40.26 47.61
CA HIS A 1004 10.30 38.84 47.30
C HIS A 1004 11.66 38.24 46.91
N GLY A 1005 12.71 39.06 46.78
CA GLY A 1005 14.07 38.61 46.46
C GLY A 1005 14.75 37.83 47.61
N ASN A 1006 15.92 37.25 47.32
CA ASN A 1006 16.78 36.66 48.35
C ASN A 1006 17.41 37.75 49.25
N ALA A 1007 18.08 37.37 50.34
CA ALA A 1007 18.58 38.32 51.33
C ALA A 1007 19.48 39.44 50.73
N ASN A 1008 20.36 39.08 49.79
CA ASN A 1008 21.27 40.00 49.13
C ASN A 1008 20.52 40.91 48.14
N ALA A 1009 19.64 40.34 47.32
CA ALA A 1009 18.81 41.09 46.37
C ALA A 1009 17.92 42.12 47.08
N LYS A 1010 17.33 41.77 48.23
CA LYS A 1010 16.56 42.73 49.03
C LYS A 1010 17.41 43.92 49.48
N ARG A 1011 18.63 43.67 49.95
CA ARG A 1011 19.56 44.72 50.38
C ARG A 1011 19.91 45.65 49.22
N HIS A 1012 20.35 45.09 48.10
CA HIS A 1012 20.71 45.88 46.92
C HIS A 1012 19.51 46.66 46.35
N ALA A 1013 18.30 46.09 46.39
CA ALA A 1013 17.08 46.78 45.96
C ALA A 1013 16.76 47.99 46.84
N GLN A 1014 16.91 47.84 48.17
CA GLN A 1014 16.71 48.93 49.11
C GLN A 1014 17.70 50.07 48.87
N ASP A 1015 18.98 49.74 48.69
CA ASP A 1015 20.05 50.71 48.44
C ASP A 1015 19.81 51.44 47.10
N ALA A 1016 19.47 50.71 46.04
CA ALA A 1016 19.12 51.28 44.73
C ALA A 1016 17.90 52.22 44.80
N LEU A 1017 16.82 51.84 45.49
CA LEU A 1017 15.63 52.70 45.68
C LEU A 1017 15.95 53.97 46.49
N THR A 1018 16.90 53.87 47.42
CA THR A 1018 17.39 55.02 48.21
C THR A 1018 18.18 55.98 47.32
N HIS A 1019 19.06 55.48 46.47
CA HIS A 1019 19.82 56.29 45.50
C HIS A 1019 18.90 56.99 44.48
N LEU A 1020 17.82 56.34 44.04
CA LEU A 1020 16.80 56.95 43.18
C LEU A 1020 15.87 57.95 43.90
N LYS A 1021 16.03 58.13 45.22
CA LYS A 1021 15.18 58.98 46.07
C LYS A 1021 13.69 58.57 46.06
N GLN A 1022 13.39 57.31 45.76
CA GLN A 1022 12.03 56.75 45.76
C GLN A 1022 11.59 56.28 47.16
N LEU A 1023 12.55 56.16 48.09
CA LEU A 1023 12.30 55.96 49.52
C LEU A 1023 12.60 57.26 50.27
N SER A 1024 11.58 57.94 50.78
CA SER A 1024 11.75 59.10 51.66
C SER A 1024 11.96 58.66 53.12
N GLY A 1025 13.23 58.58 53.53
CA GLY A 1025 13.64 58.63 54.94
C GLY A 1025 13.99 57.32 55.63
N VAL A 1026 15.26 56.92 55.54
CA VAL A 1026 16.01 56.36 56.69
C VAL A 1026 17.44 56.92 56.63
N SER A 1027 17.66 58.04 57.32
CA SER A 1027 19.00 58.39 57.79
C SER A 1027 19.27 57.57 59.03
N GLY A 1028 20.30 56.72 58.99
CA GLY A 1028 20.66 55.86 60.12
C GLY A 1028 22.09 55.37 59.99
N LYS A 1029 23.03 56.24 60.36
CA LYS A 1029 24.47 55.99 60.50
C LYS A 1029 24.77 54.57 61.03
N ALA A 1030 25.64 53.84 60.35
CA ALA A 1030 26.35 52.72 60.94
C ALA A 1030 27.21 53.24 62.10
N SER A 1031 26.74 53.08 63.34
CA SER A 1031 27.58 53.17 64.53
C SER A 1031 27.94 51.77 64.98
N SER A 1032 29.23 51.46 64.89
CA SER A 1032 29.92 50.43 65.64
C SER A 1032 29.54 50.46 67.12
N GLN A 1033 28.86 49.42 67.61
CA GLN A 1033 28.96 49.02 69.02
C GLN A 1033 29.03 47.51 69.13
N SER A 1034 30.26 47.07 69.40
CA SER A 1034 30.54 45.85 70.15
C SER A 1034 29.76 45.85 71.46
N ARG A 1035 29.09 44.73 71.78
CA ARG A 1035 28.81 44.35 73.16
C ARG A 1035 29.19 42.89 73.41
N PRO A 1036 29.77 42.60 74.58
CA PRO A 1036 30.44 41.34 74.85
C PRO A 1036 29.42 40.26 75.22
N ARG A 1037 29.78 39.02 74.88
CA ARG A 1037 29.11 37.79 75.32
C ARG A 1037 29.19 37.65 76.84
N ARG A 1038 28.07 37.32 77.47
CA ARG A 1038 28.02 36.27 78.50
C ARG A 1038 27.51 35.01 77.84
#